data_AF-A0A9P4X3G7-F1
#
_entry.id   AF-A0A9P4X3G7-F1
#
_cell.length_a   1.000
_cell.length_b   1.000
_cell.length_c   1.000
_cell.angle_alpha   90.00
_cell.angle_beta   90.00
_cell.angle_gamma   90.00
#
_symmetry.space_group_name_H-M   'P 1'
#
loop_
_entity.id
_entity.type
_entity.pdbx_description
1 polymer ?
#
loop_
_entity_poly.entity_id
_entity_poly.type
_entity_poly.pdbx_seq_one_letter_code
_entity_poly.pdbx_strand_id
1 'polypeptide(L)'
;MFAFDQAALPQLTTRKALILVDFQNDFLDPVDGGLPATKPEGFVNRATKIAAAFRSVGDVIWVQSQFDKARPVESDQIVLSENGPVSQSGPAQSRRRNVVAEASSDEPLDNEAFLSHEEPLCVKPAHTGCNMPPAVAEAVQKRDTKLTKSYYSAFHGTQLLRALRGKMVMEVFICGSLANIGVFATAMDAAGHGMAITVIEDCCGYRLESRRDSAIKSLVELTGCEILSSKEVLSTLPSTPAVVEEPKKAPNAPPVPQAKAAAVSSDKDLVQSLLELKLDSSSSGAAATVNEPSSKTIPKTQSQDPEKENEQTKKMDTEHKTSAEAGTAEHVEPVESSVNEGDLSTQQKLCEGDADVILNALPSGLADEAFEKLEKEVVWQRMSHQGGEVPRLVAVQGEVSEDGTMPVYRHPADESPPLLPFSPTVGAIKDEIEKHLGHPLNHVLIQFYRDGNDYISEHSDKTLDIVKGSYIANVSLGAERTMTLRTKRQVKDSTGVVSDDGKRKIERAKLPHNSLFRMGLQTNMKWLHAIRRDKRADRERSPAELAYSGRRISLTFRQIGTFLGREETIIWGQGATGKTRATAHAINNGQSPDAVKMIQAFGMENHSSDFDWQAHYGGGFDVLHISNSPRFFASADPVVNMRIVLMLAEFGIQFAKGSMASGNDLPSGNQSNPPAFWSTPVKFVDNDAARSVVQGDIAIMLYLHSRYGHGRATEADPATQSPEKLARLYSQMQQGLNLLHAWRQLKSDGDTNSRALPGKMKQELAVWDEYIADNLKQKRPPYLCEDKLTLPDFAVWPVLYSIVEEYGPEVTFKGLDGLRTYYETVRQLDTVATALGNR
;
A
#
# COMPACT_ATOMS: atom_id res chain seq x y z
N MET A 1 34.62 -0.31 35.60
CA MET A 1 33.33 0.38 35.47
C MET A 1 33.60 1.60 34.57
N PHE A 2 33.34 1.46 33.27
CA PHE A 2 33.51 2.56 32.31
C PHE A 2 32.16 3.27 32.20
N ALA A 3 32.15 4.60 32.32
CA ALA A 3 30.93 5.38 32.11
C ALA A 3 30.49 5.24 30.65
N PHE A 4 29.35 4.59 30.44
CA PHE A 4 28.76 4.37 29.13
C PHE A 4 27.98 5.62 28.74
N ASP A 5 28.51 6.37 27.77
CA ASP A 5 27.82 7.53 27.22
C ASP A 5 26.73 7.08 26.24
N GLN A 6 25.49 7.07 26.71
CA GLN A 6 24.31 6.66 25.95
C GLN A 6 24.05 7.56 24.72
N ALA A 7 24.65 8.75 24.66
CA ALA A 7 24.60 9.64 23.49
C ALA A 7 25.47 9.15 22.31
N ALA A 8 26.36 8.17 22.53
CA ALA A 8 27.28 7.66 21.51
C ALA A 8 26.68 6.53 20.62
N LEU A 9 25.43 6.11 20.86
CA LEU A 9 24.75 5.10 20.02
C LEU A 9 24.15 5.75 18.76
N PRO A 10 24.45 5.25 17.54
CA PRO A 10 23.90 5.81 16.30
C PRO A 10 22.39 5.54 16.21
N GLN A 11 21.57 6.57 16.45
CA GLN A 11 20.13 6.52 16.20
C GLN A 11 19.86 6.53 14.69
N LEU A 12 19.27 5.45 14.16
CA LEU A 12 18.74 5.42 12.79
C LEU A 12 17.46 6.26 12.71
N THR A 13 17.62 7.55 12.47
CA THR A 13 16.53 8.51 12.27
C THR A 13 15.86 8.27 10.91
N THR A 14 14.53 8.08 10.89
CA THR A 14 13.76 8.17 9.65
C THR A 14 13.90 9.59 9.11
N ARG A 15 14.22 9.73 7.81
CA ARG A 15 14.39 11.06 7.23
C ARG A 15 13.05 11.75 7.06
N LYS A 16 13.06 13.06 7.30
CA LYS A 16 11.92 13.95 7.07
C LYS A 16 12.16 14.71 5.77
N ALA A 17 11.10 15.11 5.09
CA ALA A 17 11.20 16.07 3.98
C ALA A 17 10.22 17.23 4.17
N LEU A 18 10.62 18.42 3.73
CA LEU A 18 9.76 19.58 3.59
C LEU A 18 9.47 19.79 2.11
N ILE A 19 8.20 19.81 1.74
CA ILE A 19 7.70 20.01 0.38
C ILE A 19 7.04 21.39 0.34
N LEU A 20 7.64 22.30 -0.42
CA LEU A 20 7.14 23.65 -0.66
C LEU A 20 6.51 23.72 -2.05
N VAL A 21 5.20 23.88 -2.10
CA VAL A 21 4.40 23.78 -3.33
C VAL A 21 4.09 25.18 -3.86
N ASP A 22 4.41 25.43 -5.13
CA ASP A 22 3.90 26.54 -5.95
C ASP A 22 4.21 27.94 -5.39
N PHE A 23 5.43 28.15 -4.87
CA PHE A 23 5.94 29.47 -4.52
C PHE A 23 6.41 30.27 -5.76
N GLN A 24 5.49 30.53 -6.70
CA GLN A 24 5.74 31.24 -7.96
C GLN A 24 5.06 32.61 -7.97
N ASN A 25 5.59 33.58 -8.73
CA ASN A 25 5.05 34.94 -8.83
C ASN A 25 3.55 34.96 -9.14
N ASP A 26 3.08 34.03 -9.98
CA ASP A 26 1.67 33.88 -10.31
C ASP A 26 0.75 33.68 -9.09
N PHE A 27 1.26 33.10 -8.01
CA PHE A 27 0.51 32.89 -6.77
C PHE A 27 0.91 33.85 -5.64
N LEU A 28 2.00 34.61 -5.80
CA LEU A 28 2.61 35.37 -4.71
C LEU A 28 2.66 36.87 -4.96
N ASP A 29 2.65 37.31 -6.22
CA ASP A 29 2.71 38.73 -6.59
C ASP A 29 1.29 39.33 -6.58
N PRO A 30 0.96 40.22 -5.63
CA PRO A 30 -0.38 40.77 -5.52
C PRO A 30 -0.73 41.76 -6.65
N VAL A 31 0.24 42.20 -7.47
CA VAL A 31 0.05 43.16 -8.54
C VAL A 31 -0.04 42.46 -9.89
N ASP A 32 0.97 41.64 -10.21
CA ASP A 32 1.13 41.06 -11.55
C ASP A 32 0.90 39.53 -11.59
N GLY A 33 0.55 38.90 -10.47
CA GLY A 33 0.29 37.46 -10.41
C GLY A 33 -1.08 37.08 -10.99
N GLY A 34 -1.17 35.94 -11.69
CA GLY A 34 -2.45 35.45 -12.23
C GLY A 34 -3.48 35.04 -11.17
N LEU A 35 -3.05 34.46 -10.04
CA LEU A 35 -3.90 33.99 -8.92
C LEU A 35 -3.26 34.24 -7.54
N PRO A 36 -3.06 35.50 -7.15
CA PRO A 36 -2.27 35.81 -5.97
C PRO A 36 -2.98 35.41 -4.67
N ALA A 37 -2.24 34.75 -3.78
CA ALA A 37 -2.61 34.49 -2.39
C ALA A 37 -1.98 35.55 -1.49
N THR A 38 -2.81 36.34 -0.82
CA THR A 38 -2.36 37.41 0.07
C THR A 38 -2.44 37.05 1.55
N LYS A 39 -3.10 35.93 1.89
CA LYS A 39 -3.29 35.46 3.26
C LYS A 39 -2.66 34.08 3.48
N PRO A 40 -2.16 33.77 4.70
CA PRO A 40 -1.95 34.70 5.81
C PRO A 40 -0.73 35.58 5.54
N GLU A 41 -0.74 36.84 6.00
CA GLU A 41 0.35 37.78 5.72
C GLU A 41 1.70 37.20 6.17
N GLY A 42 2.73 37.33 5.31
CA GLY A 42 4.09 36.86 5.61
C GLY A 42 4.30 35.34 5.57
N PHE A 43 3.38 34.55 4.98
CA PHE A 43 3.53 33.09 4.88
C PHE A 43 4.79 32.67 4.12
N VAL A 44 5.17 33.42 3.08
CA VAL A 44 6.42 33.21 2.33
C VAL A 44 7.65 33.36 3.22
N ASN A 45 7.70 34.41 4.05
CA ASN A 45 8.82 34.66 4.97
C ASN A 45 8.92 33.59 6.05
N ARG A 46 7.79 33.02 6.49
CA ARG A 46 7.79 31.88 7.43
C ARG A 46 8.26 30.61 6.74
N ALA A 47 7.78 30.32 5.53
CA ALA A 47 8.16 29.15 4.76
C ALA A 47 9.67 29.11 4.45
N THR A 48 10.27 30.24 4.07
CA THR A 48 11.73 30.33 3.82
C THR A 48 12.56 30.13 5.09
N LYS A 49 12.10 30.63 6.25
CA LYS A 49 12.72 30.37 7.56
C LYS A 49 12.63 28.89 7.95
N ILE A 50 11.47 28.26 7.73
CA ILE A 50 11.30 26.83 7.95
C ILE A 50 12.24 26.05 7.04
N ALA A 51 12.31 26.37 5.75
CA ALA A 51 13.24 25.73 4.82
C ALA A 51 14.71 25.90 5.27
N ALA A 52 15.09 27.05 5.83
CA ALA A 52 16.42 27.25 6.41
C ALA A 52 16.69 26.30 7.59
N ALA A 53 15.76 26.22 8.55
CA ALA A 53 15.91 25.37 9.73
C ALA A 53 15.80 23.87 9.40
N PHE A 54 14.89 23.48 8.52
CA PHE A 54 14.55 22.09 8.23
C PHE A 54 15.72 21.31 7.60
N ARG A 55 16.64 21.99 6.92
CA ARG A 55 17.80 21.35 6.30
C ARG A 55 18.80 20.76 7.30
N SER A 56 18.69 21.05 8.60
CA SER A 56 19.48 20.38 9.64
C SER A 56 18.92 18.99 9.98
N VAL A 57 17.65 18.73 9.68
CA VAL A 57 16.95 17.48 10.03
C VAL A 57 16.48 16.65 8.85
N GLY A 58 16.40 17.24 7.65
CA GLY A 58 15.73 16.61 6.52
C GLY A 58 16.01 17.28 5.18
N ASP A 59 15.36 16.74 4.15
CA ASP A 59 15.46 17.21 2.78
C ASP A 59 14.45 18.34 2.52
N VAL A 60 14.83 19.33 1.71
CA VAL A 60 13.93 20.40 1.24
C VAL A 60 13.67 20.23 -0.24
N ILE A 61 12.40 20.25 -0.63
CA ILE A 61 11.91 20.02 -1.98
C ILE A 61 11.03 21.20 -2.37
N TRP A 62 11.42 21.90 -3.44
CA TRP A 62 10.65 22.98 -4.04
C TRP A 62 9.94 22.46 -5.28
N VAL A 63 8.61 22.60 -5.30
CA VAL A 63 7.76 22.16 -6.40
C VAL A 63 7.12 23.38 -7.03
N GLN A 64 7.14 23.45 -8.36
CA GLN A 64 6.54 24.54 -9.13
C GLN A 64 5.63 23.97 -10.21
N SER A 65 4.51 24.63 -10.49
CA SER A 65 3.58 24.26 -11.55
C SER A 65 4.00 24.87 -12.87
N GLN A 66 3.88 24.10 -13.95
CA GLN A 66 3.92 24.58 -15.32
C GLN A 66 2.95 23.73 -16.15
N PHE A 67 2.05 24.37 -16.91
CA PHE A 67 1.15 23.66 -17.81
C PHE A 67 0.87 24.44 -19.08
N ASP A 68 0.72 23.71 -20.18
CA ASP A 68 0.49 24.22 -21.53
C ASP A 68 -0.87 23.78 -22.10
N LYS A 69 -1.63 22.94 -21.39
CA LYS A 69 -2.92 22.38 -21.79
C LYS A 69 -3.87 22.21 -20.62
N ALA A 70 -5.15 22.49 -20.84
CA ALA A 70 -6.20 22.32 -19.84
C ALA A 70 -6.27 20.88 -19.27
N ARG A 71 -6.75 20.78 -18.03
CA ARG A 71 -6.90 19.56 -17.23
C ARG A 71 -8.32 19.50 -16.68
N PRO A 72 -9.05 18.38 -16.81
CA PRO A 72 -10.38 18.25 -16.20
C PRO A 72 -10.31 18.45 -14.67
N VAL A 73 -11.28 19.14 -14.08
CA VAL A 73 -11.39 19.26 -12.60
C VAL A 73 -11.56 17.87 -11.95
N GLU A 74 -12.16 16.93 -12.68
CA GLU A 74 -12.47 15.56 -12.24
C GLU A 74 -11.22 14.69 -11.99
N SER A 75 -10.04 15.09 -12.47
CA SER A 75 -8.83 14.26 -12.35
C SER A 75 -8.07 14.42 -11.04
N ASP A 76 -8.31 15.51 -10.29
CA ASP A 76 -7.53 15.86 -9.10
C ASP A 76 -8.46 16.37 -7.98
N GLN A 77 -8.30 15.85 -6.77
CA GLN A 77 -9.10 16.28 -5.62
C GLN A 77 -8.70 17.71 -5.22
N ILE A 78 -9.49 18.71 -5.62
CA ILE A 78 -9.30 20.13 -5.26
C ILE A 78 -10.56 20.71 -4.62
N VAL A 79 -10.41 21.72 -3.76
CA VAL A 79 -11.53 22.31 -3.03
C VAL A 79 -11.90 23.68 -3.61
N LEU A 80 -12.99 23.70 -4.37
CA LEU A 80 -13.54 24.89 -5.04
C LEU A 80 -14.87 25.37 -4.44
N SER A 81 -15.54 24.56 -3.61
CA SER A 81 -16.85 24.87 -3.02
C SER A 81 -16.83 24.81 -1.49
N GLU A 82 -17.73 25.56 -0.85
CA GLU A 82 -17.88 25.59 0.62
C GLU A 82 -18.48 24.28 1.17
N ASN A 83 -19.08 23.44 0.32
CA ASN A 83 -19.72 22.18 0.70
C ASN A 83 -18.82 20.94 0.51
N GLY A 84 -17.53 21.13 0.24
CA GLY A 84 -16.56 20.04 0.03
C GLY A 84 -16.16 19.84 -1.44
N PRO A 85 -15.37 18.80 -1.76
CA PRO A 85 -14.85 18.57 -3.10
C PRO A 85 -15.98 18.29 -4.09
N VAL A 86 -15.92 18.94 -5.26
CA VAL A 86 -16.93 18.79 -6.31
C VAL A 86 -16.59 17.54 -7.13
N SER A 87 -17.25 16.43 -6.83
CA SER A 87 -17.30 15.26 -7.72
C SER A 87 -18.70 15.19 -8.33
N GLN A 88 -18.89 15.78 -9.51
CA GLN A 88 -20.11 15.54 -10.28
C GLN A 88 -19.96 14.23 -11.04
N SER A 89 -20.76 13.21 -10.69
CA SER A 89 -20.93 12.02 -11.53
C SER A 89 -22.42 11.65 -11.60
N GLY A 90 -22.94 11.58 -12.82
CA GLY A 90 -24.27 11.05 -13.11
C GLY A 90 -24.76 11.37 -14.53
N PRO A 91 -25.01 10.37 -15.39
CA PRO A 91 -25.64 10.58 -16.69
C PRO A 91 -27.17 10.67 -16.55
N ALA A 92 -27.76 11.57 -17.31
CA ALA A 92 -29.19 11.87 -17.31
C ALA A 92 -30.07 10.74 -17.88
N GLN A 93 -31.14 10.37 -17.17
CA GLN A 93 -32.36 9.79 -17.78
C GLN A 93 -33.65 10.29 -17.13
N SER A 94 -34.27 11.26 -17.81
CA SER A 94 -35.69 11.34 -18.20
C SER A 94 -36.77 10.71 -17.30
N ARG A 95 -37.61 11.57 -16.67
CA ARG A 95 -39.09 11.47 -16.73
C ARG A 95 -39.78 12.84 -16.47
N ARG A 96 -40.41 13.35 -17.54
CA ARG A 96 -41.49 14.38 -17.75
C ARG A 96 -42.20 14.96 -16.49
N ARG A 97 -42.68 16.21 -16.42
CA ARG A 97 -43.14 17.21 -17.42
C ARG A 97 -43.34 18.61 -16.75
N ASN A 98 -43.09 19.68 -17.52
CA ASN A 98 -43.60 21.06 -17.44
C ASN A 98 -43.19 21.98 -16.26
N VAL A 99 -42.22 22.87 -16.48
CA VAL A 99 -42.40 24.35 -16.61
C VAL A 99 -41.24 24.87 -17.47
N VAL A 100 -41.56 25.76 -18.40
CA VAL A 100 -40.64 26.43 -19.33
C VAL A 100 -39.76 27.42 -18.57
N ALA A 101 -38.45 27.17 -18.56
CA ALA A 101 -37.41 28.18 -18.42
C ALA A 101 -36.12 27.61 -19.02
N GLU A 102 -35.64 28.22 -20.11
CA GLU A 102 -34.30 28.01 -20.65
C GLU A 102 -33.28 28.37 -19.56
N ALA A 103 -32.51 27.39 -19.08
CA ALA A 103 -31.30 27.64 -18.31
C ALA A 103 -30.11 27.36 -19.23
N SER A 104 -29.44 28.45 -19.60
CA SER A 104 -28.18 28.49 -20.33
C SER A 104 -27.08 27.72 -19.60
N SER A 105 -26.25 27.00 -20.35
CA SER A 105 -25.04 26.31 -19.92
C SER A 105 -23.84 27.27 -19.67
N ASP A 106 -24.07 28.41 -19.03
CA ASP A 106 -23.09 29.50 -18.89
C ASP A 106 -22.76 29.82 -17.41
N GLU A 107 -22.43 28.82 -16.59
CA GLU A 107 -21.70 29.11 -15.34
C GLU A 107 -20.19 29.08 -15.63
N PRO A 108 -19.46 30.20 -15.47
CA PRO A 108 -18.03 30.25 -15.74
C PRO A 108 -17.25 29.38 -14.73
N LEU A 109 -16.27 28.63 -15.23
CA LEU A 109 -15.35 27.82 -14.42
C LEU A 109 -14.68 28.68 -13.33
N ASP A 110 -14.53 28.11 -12.13
CA ASP A 110 -13.89 28.82 -11.03
C ASP A 110 -12.46 29.23 -11.37
N ASN A 111 -12.06 30.46 -11.02
CA ASN A 111 -10.73 30.96 -11.32
C ASN A 111 -9.61 30.15 -10.62
N GLU A 112 -9.87 29.54 -9.45
CA GLU A 112 -8.88 28.69 -8.76
C GLU A 112 -8.77 27.28 -9.38
N ALA A 113 -9.69 26.90 -10.27
CA ALA A 113 -9.56 25.72 -11.13
C ALA A 113 -8.59 26.00 -12.29
N PHE A 114 -7.42 26.58 -11.98
CA PHE A 114 -6.54 27.24 -12.95
C PHE A 114 -5.93 26.31 -13.99
N LEU A 115 -5.79 25.01 -13.70
CA LEU A 115 -5.38 24.02 -14.69
C LEU A 115 -6.50 23.66 -15.66
N SER A 116 -7.76 24.00 -15.36
CA SER A 116 -8.96 23.57 -16.10
C SER A 116 -9.50 24.57 -17.11
N HIS A 117 -8.93 25.76 -17.17
CA HIS A 117 -9.25 26.75 -18.21
C HIS A 117 -8.54 26.38 -19.52
N GLU A 118 -9.24 26.51 -20.65
CA GLU A 118 -8.68 26.27 -21.99
C GLU A 118 -7.46 27.15 -22.27
N GLU A 119 -7.54 28.42 -21.87
CA GLU A 119 -6.39 29.31 -21.79
C GLU A 119 -5.87 29.40 -20.35
N PRO A 120 -4.59 29.08 -20.09
CA PRO A 120 -4.03 29.18 -18.76
C PRO A 120 -4.18 30.61 -18.21
N LEU A 121 -4.66 30.79 -16.99
CA LEU A 121 -4.65 32.11 -16.34
C LEU A 121 -3.31 32.39 -15.65
N CYS A 122 -2.61 31.34 -15.24
CA CYS A 122 -1.33 31.41 -14.54
C CYS A 122 -0.44 30.21 -14.90
N VAL A 123 0.81 30.24 -14.45
CA VAL A 123 1.84 29.21 -14.60
C VAL A 123 2.08 28.70 -16.03
N LYS A 124 2.00 29.63 -17.00
CA LYS A 124 2.34 29.42 -18.41
C LYS A 124 3.86 29.20 -18.57
N PRO A 125 4.30 28.15 -19.29
CA PRO A 125 5.71 27.98 -19.65
C PRO A 125 6.28 29.25 -20.28
N ALA A 126 7.49 29.63 -19.85
CA ALA A 126 8.21 30.84 -20.28
C ALA A 126 7.60 32.20 -19.88
N HIS A 127 6.47 32.25 -19.14
CA HIS A 127 5.96 33.49 -18.56
C HIS A 127 6.69 33.85 -17.26
N THR A 128 6.87 35.14 -16.96
CA THR A 128 7.56 35.61 -15.74
C THR A 128 6.83 35.22 -14.45
N GLY A 129 5.52 35.01 -14.55
CA GLY A 129 4.66 34.47 -13.48
C GLY A 129 5.08 33.07 -12.99
N CYS A 130 5.68 32.24 -13.86
CA CYS A 130 6.20 30.94 -13.47
C CYS A 130 7.45 30.98 -12.60
N ASN A 131 8.14 32.13 -12.53
CA ASN A 131 9.39 32.23 -11.78
C ASN A 131 9.13 32.35 -10.28
N MET A 132 10.08 31.90 -9.47
CA MET A 132 10.07 32.16 -8.03
C MET A 132 10.37 33.64 -7.77
N PRO A 133 9.70 34.29 -6.81
CA PRO A 133 10.06 35.64 -6.38
C PRO A 133 11.51 35.68 -5.84
N PRO A 134 12.20 36.83 -5.90
CA PRO A 134 13.59 36.95 -5.45
C PRO A 134 13.82 36.40 -4.03
N ALA A 135 12.93 36.70 -3.08
CA ALA A 135 13.02 36.21 -1.71
C ALA A 135 12.96 34.68 -1.57
N VAL A 136 12.21 34.00 -2.45
CA VAL A 136 12.14 32.54 -2.50
C VAL A 136 13.36 31.98 -3.22
N ALA A 137 13.73 32.59 -4.36
CA ALA A 137 14.89 32.17 -5.15
C ALA A 137 16.20 32.22 -4.35
N GLU A 138 16.39 33.27 -3.54
CA GLU A 138 17.51 33.41 -2.59
C GLU A 138 17.48 32.36 -1.48
N ALA A 139 16.29 31.92 -1.07
CA ALA A 139 16.14 30.90 -0.05
C ALA A 139 16.47 29.49 -0.56
N VAL A 140 16.40 29.21 -1.87
CA VAL A 140 16.69 27.89 -2.43
C VAL A 140 18.19 27.59 -2.48
N GLN A 141 18.61 26.48 -1.88
CA GLN A 141 20.01 26.06 -1.86
C GLN A 141 20.31 25.01 -2.93
N LYS A 142 21.58 24.90 -3.36
CA LYS A 142 22.04 23.90 -4.36
C LYS A 142 21.73 22.45 -3.97
N ARG A 143 21.64 22.16 -2.67
CA ARG A 143 21.30 20.82 -2.13
C ARG A 143 19.80 20.51 -2.14
N ASP A 144 18.96 21.51 -2.33
CA ASP A 144 17.51 21.31 -2.35
C ASP A 144 17.10 20.65 -3.67
N THR A 145 16.02 19.86 -3.63
CA THR A 145 15.46 19.25 -4.84
C THR A 145 14.46 20.23 -5.46
N LYS A 146 14.57 20.47 -6.77
CA LYS A 146 13.59 21.26 -7.53
C LYS A 146 12.81 20.35 -8.47
N LEU A 147 11.48 20.41 -8.44
CA LEU A 147 10.59 19.64 -9.29
C LEU A 147 9.59 20.55 -9.98
N THR A 148 9.26 20.22 -11.23
CA THR A 148 8.16 20.86 -11.96
C THR A 148 7.01 19.86 -12.06
N LYS A 149 5.78 20.29 -11.76
CA LYS A 149 4.54 19.51 -11.91
C LYS A 149 3.62 20.13 -12.96
N SER A 150 2.83 19.30 -13.63
CA SER A 150 1.81 19.69 -14.61
C SER A 150 0.38 19.35 -14.17
N TYR A 151 0.23 18.96 -12.91
CA TYR A 151 -1.00 18.55 -12.22
C TYR A 151 -1.10 19.27 -10.87
N TYR A 152 -2.25 19.18 -10.20
CA TYR A 152 -2.41 19.84 -8.91
C TYR A 152 -1.52 19.22 -7.83
N SER A 153 -1.45 17.88 -7.78
CA SER A 153 -0.56 17.16 -6.88
C SER A 153 0.90 17.14 -7.36
N ALA A 154 1.84 17.29 -6.43
CA ALA A 154 3.26 17.12 -6.71
C ALA A 154 3.68 15.66 -6.95
N PHE A 155 2.85 14.68 -6.62
CA PHE A 155 3.14 13.26 -6.84
C PHE A 155 2.78 12.78 -8.25
N HIS A 156 1.77 13.41 -8.86
CA HIS A 156 1.31 13.05 -10.19
C HIS A 156 2.28 13.53 -11.27
N GLY A 157 2.71 12.64 -12.15
CA GLY A 157 3.60 12.98 -13.27
C GLY A 157 5.02 13.44 -12.88
N THR A 158 5.46 13.28 -11.62
CA THR A 158 6.81 13.67 -11.17
C THR A 158 7.61 12.52 -10.56
N GLN A 159 8.92 12.72 -10.36
CA GLN A 159 9.79 11.76 -9.67
C GLN A 159 9.75 11.88 -8.14
N LEU A 160 8.84 12.69 -7.56
CA LEU A 160 8.78 12.98 -6.13
C LEU A 160 8.73 11.70 -5.28
N LEU A 161 7.82 10.78 -5.60
CA LEU A 161 7.67 9.53 -4.84
C LEU A 161 8.95 8.68 -4.86
N ARG A 162 9.59 8.59 -6.03
CA ARG A 162 10.86 7.86 -6.20
C ARG A 162 11.98 8.52 -5.39
N ALA A 163 12.05 9.85 -5.39
CA ALA A 163 13.05 10.60 -4.63
C ALA A 163 12.86 10.43 -3.11
N LEU A 164 11.63 10.52 -2.63
CA LEU A 164 11.29 10.33 -1.22
C LEU A 164 11.59 8.89 -0.77
N ARG A 165 11.20 7.87 -1.57
CA ARG A 165 11.49 6.45 -1.28
C ARG A 165 12.99 6.15 -1.32
N GLY A 166 13.71 6.68 -2.31
CA GLY A 166 15.16 6.51 -2.43
C GLY A 166 15.93 7.10 -1.24
N LYS A 167 15.38 8.15 -0.61
CA LYS A 167 15.92 8.78 0.60
C LYS A 167 15.30 8.24 1.91
N MET A 168 14.46 7.21 1.83
CA MET A 168 13.72 6.62 2.96
C MET A 168 12.95 7.65 3.80
N VAL A 169 12.35 8.65 3.14
CA VAL A 169 11.49 9.64 3.79
C VAL A 169 10.14 8.99 4.09
N MET A 170 9.72 9.07 5.35
CA MET A 170 8.44 8.52 5.83
C MET A 170 7.53 9.58 6.45
N GLU A 171 8.04 10.80 6.66
CA GLU A 171 7.33 11.94 7.24
C GLU A 171 7.58 13.16 6.35
N VAL A 172 6.50 13.80 5.90
CA VAL A 172 6.54 14.97 5.01
C VAL A 172 5.84 16.15 5.65
N PHE A 173 6.51 17.29 5.60
CA PHE A 173 5.98 18.58 5.98
C PHE A 173 5.59 19.30 4.70
N ILE A 174 4.35 19.78 4.59
CA ILE A 174 3.83 20.36 3.35
C ILE A 174 3.34 21.78 3.63
N CYS A 175 3.78 22.73 2.81
CA CYS A 175 3.24 24.08 2.76
C CYS A 175 3.36 24.65 1.35
N GLY A 176 2.68 25.75 1.05
CA GLY A 176 2.64 26.25 -0.31
C GLY A 176 1.43 27.10 -0.65
N SER A 177 1.23 27.34 -1.94
CA SER A 177 0.11 28.12 -2.46
C SER A 177 -0.57 27.35 -3.61
N LEU A 178 -1.88 27.12 -3.66
CA LEU A 178 -2.90 27.47 -2.68
C LEU A 178 -3.14 26.31 -1.71
N ALA A 179 -3.49 26.66 -0.47
CA ALA A 179 -3.81 25.72 0.61
C ALA A 179 -4.90 24.71 0.21
N ASN A 180 -5.95 25.19 -0.47
CA ASN A 180 -7.10 24.40 -0.91
C ASN A 180 -6.93 23.67 -2.25
N ILE A 181 -5.79 23.88 -2.92
CA ILE A 181 -5.52 23.37 -4.27
C ILE A 181 -4.24 22.51 -4.26
N GLY A 182 -3.07 23.10 -4.54
CA GLY A 182 -1.82 22.36 -4.70
C GLY A 182 -1.33 21.71 -3.42
N VAL A 183 -1.50 22.37 -2.27
CA VAL A 183 -1.17 21.80 -0.95
C VAL A 183 -2.12 20.64 -0.63
N PHE A 184 -3.43 20.85 -0.84
CA PHE A 184 -4.46 19.83 -0.61
C PHE A 184 -4.22 18.57 -1.45
N ALA A 185 -4.10 18.72 -2.77
CA ALA A 185 -3.88 17.60 -3.68
C ALA A 185 -2.58 16.85 -3.38
N THR A 186 -1.50 17.57 -3.07
CA THR A 186 -0.21 16.97 -2.70
C THR A 186 -0.28 16.21 -1.38
N ALA A 187 -0.99 16.74 -0.39
CA ALA A 187 -1.17 16.07 0.90
C ALA A 187 -2.05 14.82 0.78
N MET A 188 -3.10 14.87 -0.05
CA MET A 188 -3.95 13.71 -0.31
C MET A 188 -3.15 12.55 -0.95
N ASP A 189 -2.33 12.84 -1.95
CA ASP A 189 -1.49 11.83 -2.59
C ASP A 189 -0.39 11.31 -1.67
N ALA A 190 0.22 12.18 -0.86
CA ALA A 190 1.17 11.75 0.17
C ALA A 190 0.53 10.71 1.12
N ALA A 191 -0.76 10.88 1.43
CA ALA A 191 -1.50 9.98 2.30
C ALA A 191 -1.75 8.64 1.60
N GLY A 192 -2.13 8.68 0.31
CA GLY A 192 -2.23 7.51 -0.55
C GLY A 192 -0.92 6.72 -0.65
N HIS A 193 0.23 7.35 -0.42
CA HIS A 193 1.54 6.70 -0.38
C HIS A 193 2.01 6.28 1.02
N GLY A 194 1.18 6.45 2.05
CA GLY A 194 1.46 6.00 3.42
C GLY A 194 2.50 6.84 4.16
N MET A 195 2.67 8.11 3.80
CA MET A 195 3.55 9.04 4.50
C MET A 195 2.81 9.69 5.69
N ALA A 196 3.52 9.91 6.79
CA ALA A 196 3.01 10.78 7.84
C ALA A 196 3.08 12.24 7.34
N ILE A 197 1.98 12.98 7.43
CA ILE A 197 1.87 14.32 6.86
C ILE A 197 1.68 15.33 7.97
N THR A 198 2.44 16.43 7.88
CA THR A 198 2.23 17.64 8.66
C THR A 198 2.06 18.82 7.71
N VAL A 199 0.89 19.46 7.72
CA VAL A 199 0.66 20.71 6.98
C VAL A 199 1.05 21.88 7.87
N ILE A 200 1.88 22.78 7.36
CA ILE A 200 2.31 23.98 8.10
C ILE A 200 1.36 25.14 7.76
N GLU A 201 0.28 25.29 8.52
CA GLU A 201 -0.88 26.09 8.12
C GLU A 201 -0.58 27.57 7.89
N ASP A 202 0.24 28.19 8.74
CA ASP A 202 0.63 29.59 8.63
C ASP A 202 1.66 29.84 7.51
N CYS A 203 2.15 28.78 6.87
CA CYS A 203 2.98 28.80 5.67
C CYS A 203 2.18 28.46 4.41
N CYS A 204 0.87 28.26 4.50
CA CYS A 204 0.01 27.95 3.36
C CYS A 204 -0.77 29.19 2.89
N GLY A 205 -0.53 29.62 1.66
CA GLY A 205 -1.22 30.75 1.04
C GLY A 205 -2.64 30.38 0.60
N TYR A 206 -3.61 31.26 0.82
CA TYR A 206 -4.99 31.09 0.36
C TYR A 206 -5.63 32.43 -0.02
N ARG A 207 -6.71 32.37 -0.80
CA ARG A 207 -7.49 33.55 -1.22
C ARG A 207 -8.79 33.68 -0.44
N LEU A 208 -9.52 32.58 -0.29
CA LEU A 208 -10.75 32.50 0.49
C LEU A 208 -10.54 31.66 1.74
N GLU A 209 -10.89 32.22 2.89
CA GLU A 209 -10.74 31.58 4.19
C GLU A 209 -11.68 30.36 4.32
N SER A 210 -12.91 30.45 3.82
CA SER A 210 -13.86 29.32 3.82
C SER A 210 -13.33 28.10 3.04
N ARG A 211 -12.67 28.31 1.90
CA ARG A 211 -12.05 27.23 1.11
C ARG A 211 -10.86 26.62 1.82
N ARG A 212 -10.02 27.45 2.44
CA ARG A 212 -8.90 26.98 3.28
C ARG A 212 -9.42 26.11 4.42
N ASP A 213 -10.44 26.56 5.13
CA ASP A 213 -11.01 25.86 6.28
C ASP A 213 -11.61 24.52 5.86
N SER A 214 -12.37 24.50 4.75
CA SER A 214 -12.93 23.29 4.16
C SER A 214 -11.84 22.31 3.73
N ALA A 215 -10.76 22.81 3.10
CA ALA A 215 -9.62 22.01 2.68
C ALA A 215 -8.85 21.42 3.86
N ILE A 216 -8.52 22.22 4.88
CA ILE A 216 -7.83 21.74 6.09
C ILE A 216 -8.70 20.71 6.81
N LYS A 217 -9.98 21.00 6.99
CA LYS A 217 -10.93 20.07 7.61
C LYS A 217 -10.98 18.74 6.85
N SER A 218 -11.15 18.80 5.53
CA SER A 218 -11.18 17.61 4.68
C SER A 218 -9.85 16.84 4.69
N LEU A 219 -8.69 17.52 4.70
CA LEU A 219 -7.39 16.86 4.82
C LEU A 219 -7.24 16.12 6.14
N VAL A 220 -7.60 16.76 7.25
CA VAL A 220 -7.53 16.13 8.57
C VAL A 220 -8.47 14.93 8.64
N GLU A 221 -9.69 15.06 8.14
CA GLU A 221 -10.70 13.99 8.13
C GLU A 221 -10.30 12.79 7.25
N LEU A 222 -9.74 13.04 6.07
CA LEU A 222 -9.44 12.01 5.07
C LEU A 222 -8.05 11.38 5.25
N THR A 223 -7.05 12.15 5.68
CA THR A 223 -5.64 11.71 5.73
C THR A 223 -5.09 11.52 7.15
N GLY A 224 -5.74 12.12 8.16
CA GLY A 224 -5.22 12.14 9.52
C GLY A 224 -3.95 12.98 9.69
N CYS A 225 -3.66 13.90 8.76
CA CYS A 225 -2.48 14.77 8.82
C CYS A 225 -2.49 15.67 10.06
N GLU A 226 -1.29 16.02 10.53
CA GLU A 226 -1.11 17.06 11.55
C GLU A 226 -1.20 18.44 10.93
N ILE A 227 -1.79 19.39 11.64
CA ILE A 227 -1.75 20.81 11.28
C ILE A 227 -0.94 21.51 12.36
N LEU A 228 0.19 22.11 11.99
CA LEU A 228 1.07 22.84 12.90
C LEU A 228 1.36 24.24 12.36
N SER A 229 1.61 25.18 13.26
CA SER A 229 2.19 26.48 12.91
C SER A 229 3.70 26.37 12.70
N SER A 230 4.26 27.32 11.96
CA SER A 230 5.71 27.44 11.76
C SER A 230 6.47 27.54 13.09
N LYS A 231 5.88 28.16 14.12
CA LYS A 231 6.49 28.28 15.45
C LYS A 231 6.61 26.93 16.14
N GLU A 232 5.59 26.08 16.04
CA GLU A 232 5.58 24.72 16.60
C GLU A 232 6.52 23.78 15.84
N VAL A 233 6.59 23.92 14.51
CA VAL A 233 7.59 23.18 13.73
C VAL A 233 8.99 23.60 14.15
N LEU A 234 9.29 24.90 14.28
CA LEU A 234 10.61 25.36 14.71
C LEU A 234 10.97 24.93 16.14
N SER A 235 10.00 24.84 17.05
CA SER A 235 10.27 24.39 18.43
C SER A 235 10.52 22.88 18.54
N THR A 236 10.04 22.09 17.57
CA THR A 236 10.26 20.64 17.50
C THR A 236 11.54 20.27 16.74
N LEU A 237 12.11 21.19 15.96
CA LEU A 237 13.41 21.01 15.34
C LEU A 237 14.53 21.18 16.39
N PRO A 238 15.53 20.29 16.44
CA PRO A 238 16.66 20.42 17.34
C PRO A 238 17.41 21.72 17.05
N SER A 239 17.50 22.59 18.06
CA SER A 239 18.25 23.84 17.99
C SER A 239 19.71 23.57 17.68
N THR A 240 20.22 24.10 16.58
CA THR A 240 21.66 24.23 16.36
C THR A 240 22.24 25.09 17.51
N PRO A 241 23.40 24.74 18.11
CA PRO A 241 24.05 25.65 19.05
C PRO A 241 24.29 26.98 18.36
N ALA A 242 23.83 28.06 18.99
CA ALA A 242 24.11 29.41 18.54
C ALA A 242 25.62 29.59 18.42
N VAL A 243 26.06 30.08 17.26
CA VAL A 243 27.37 30.67 17.08
C VAL A 243 27.56 31.70 18.19
N VAL A 244 28.52 31.45 19.08
CA VAL A 244 28.99 32.44 20.03
C VAL A 244 29.48 33.63 19.21
N GLU A 245 28.77 34.75 19.28
CA GLU A 245 29.27 36.03 18.79
C GLU A 245 30.56 36.35 19.54
N GLU A 246 31.69 36.33 18.83
CA GLU A 246 32.91 36.94 19.33
C GLU A 246 32.76 38.47 19.37
N PRO A 247 33.15 39.12 20.49
CA PRO A 247 33.05 40.56 20.62
C PRO A 247 34.10 41.27 19.75
N LYS A 248 33.65 42.35 19.10
CA LYS A 248 34.47 43.29 18.30
C LYS A 248 35.77 43.65 19.01
N LYS A 249 36.91 43.48 18.34
CA LYS A 249 38.21 44.03 18.76
C LYS A 249 38.62 45.20 17.87
N ALA A 250 39.08 46.27 18.52
CA ALA A 250 39.83 47.39 17.95
C ALA A 250 41.08 47.63 18.84
N PRO A 251 42.11 48.38 18.41
CA PRO A 251 43.43 47.82 18.12
C PRO A 251 44.56 48.38 19.00
N ASN A 252 45.67 47.64 19.15
CA ASN A 252 47.06 48.09 19.01
C ASN A 252 48.10 47.06 19.51
N ALA A 253 49.26 47.10 18.86
CA ALA A 253 50.41 46.19 18.83
C ALA A 253 51.35 46.27 20.08
N PRO A 254 52.61 45.78 20.05
CA PRO A 254 53.20 44.42 19.93
C PRO A 254 54.16 44.13 21.16
N PRO A 255 55.26 43.34 21.10
CA PRO A 255 55.47 41.90 20.81
C PRO A 255 56.28 41.11 21.90
N VAL A 256 56.12 39.76 21.96
CA VAL A 256 57.19 38.69 22.12
C VAL A 256 58.01 38.64 23.46
N PRO A 257 58.63 37.52 23.97
CA PRO A 257 58.91 36.19 23.39
C PRO A 257 58.57 34.92 24.22
N GLN A 258 58.43 33.82 23.44
CA GLN A 258 59.04 32.46 23.55
C GLN A 258 59.11 31.74 24.91
N ALA A 259 58.74 30.45 25.01
CA ALA A 259 59.55 29.35 24.48
C ALA A 259 58.89 27.96 24.71
N LYS A 260 59.00 27.11 23.67
CA LYS A 260 59.35 25.67 23.62
C LYS A 260 58.55 24.69 24.50
N ALA A 261 58.10 23.52 24.07
CA ALA A 261 58.28 22.63 22.91
C ALA A 261 57.07 21.66 22.90
N ALA A 262 56.69 20.85 21.90
CA ALA A 262 57.30 20.38 20.67
C ALA A 262 56.17 20.09 19.66
N ALA A 263 56.48 20.33 18.38
CA ALA A 263 55.69 19.97 17.19
C ALA A 263 55.95 18.48 16.83
N VAL A 264 55.26 17.79 15.90
CA VAL A 264 54.90 18.06 14.49
C VAL A 264 53.90 16.95 14.09
N SER A 265 52.70 17.26 13.59
CA SER A 265 52.25 17.35 12.17
C SER A 265 52.08 15.99 11.47
N SER A 266 50.86 15.67 11.01
CA SER A 266 50.31 15.89 9.67
C SER A 266 51.08 15.16 8.56
N ASP A 267 50.44 14.20 7.89
CA ASP A 267 49.93 14.47 6.55
C ASP A 267 49.04 13.35 6.02
N LYS A 268 48.34 13.74 4.95
CA LYS A 268 47.50 12.99 4.02
C LYS A 268 48.12 11.67 3.54
N ASP A 269 47.24 10.70 3.27
CA ASP A 269 47.28 9.67 2.22
C ASP A 269 46.84 8.29 2.72
N LEU A 270 45.54 7.97 2.60
CA LEU A 270 45.03 6.60 2.73
C LEU A 270 43.90 6.27 1.73
N VAL A 271 43.68 7.12 0.72
CA VAL A 271 42.74 6.83 -0.39
C VAL A 271 43.48 6.31 -1.64
N GLN A 272 44.81 6.22 -1.58
CA GLN A 272 45.68 5.80 -2.69
C GLN A 272 46.37 4.45 -2.43
N SER A 273 45.66 3.46 -1.88
CA SER A 273 46.20 2.09 -1.71
C SER A 273 45.19 0.97 -1.97
N LEU A 274 44.06 1.27 -2.61
CA LEU A 274 43.04 0.27 -2.98
C LEU A 274 42.68 0.27 -4.48
N LEU A 275 43.43 1.01 -5.29
CA LEU A 275 43.16 1.18 -6.73
C LEU A 275 44.22 0.60 -7.68
N GLU A 276 45.24 -0.09 -7.17
CA GLU A 276 46.21 -0.78 -8.01
C GLU A 276 46.33 -2.23 -7.59
N LEU A 277 45.64 -3.12 -8.32
CA LEU A 277 46.11 -4.46 -8.68
C LEU A 277 45.07 -5.09 -9.63
N LYS A 278 45.42 -5.15 -10.91
CA LYS A 278 44.77 -5.99 -11.91
C LYS A 278 45.82 -6.89 -12.56
N LEU A 279 45.46 -8.18 -12.61
CA LEU A 279 45.81 -9.26 -13.55
C LEU A 279 47.30 -9.57 -13.79
N ASP A 280 47.70 -10.85 -13.64
CA ASP A 280 47.63 -11.75 -14.80
C ASP A 280 47.84 -13.25 -14.46
N SER A 281 47.76 -14.03 -15.54
CA SER A 281 47.29 -15.38 -15.77
C SER A 281 48.37 -16.48 -15.88
N SER A 282 47.89 -17.74 -16.03
CA SER A 282 48.56 -18.98 -16.49
C SER A 282 49.34 -19.79 -15.43
N SER A 283 49.38 -21.13 -15.40
CA SER A 283 48.74 -22.21 -16.16
C SER A 283 48.99 -23.59 -15.49
N SER A 284 48.08 -24.53 -15.76
CA SER A 284 48.27 -25.98 -16.01
C SER A 284 48.68 -26.97 -14.90
N GLY A 285 47.91 -28.05 -14.79
CA GLY A 285 48.43 -29.40 -14.47
C GLY A 285 47.45 -30.47 -13.94
N ALA A 286 46.72 -31.15 -14.86
CA ALA A 286 46.28 -32.58 -14.89
C ALA A 286 45.98 -33.36 -13.58
N ALA A 287 44.77 -33.88 -13.34
CA ALA A 287 44.07 -35.06 -13.93
C ALA A 287 44.45 -36.44 -13.33
N ALA A 288 43.44 -37.16 -12.80
CA ALA A 288 43.23 -38.63 -12.75
C ALA A 288 42.37 -39.02 -11.51
N THR A 289 41.07 -39.33 -11.60
CA THR A 289 40.38 -40.55 -12.06
C THR A 289 40.34 -41.74 -11.08
N VAL A 290 39.10 -42.21 -10.86
CA VAL A 290 38.59 -43.57 -10.52
C VAL A 290 38.81 -44.20 -9.14
N ASN A 291 37.71 -44.49 -8.41
CA ASN A 291 37.10 -45.83 -8.24
C ASN A 291 36.31 -45.95 -6.92
N GLU A 292 35.01 -46.18 -7.04
CA GLU A 292 34.27 -47.10 -6.16
C GLU A 292 34.78 -48.55 -6.41
N PRO A 293 34.72 -49.51 -5.47
CA PRO A 293 33.44 -50.10 -5.10
C PRO A 293 33.28 -50.72 -3.67
N SER A 294 32.02 -50.76 -3.27
CA SER A 294 31.25 -51.82 -2.58
C SER A 294 31.88 -52.80 -1.55
N SER A 295 31.11 -52.94 -0.45
CA SER A 295 30.53 -54.19 0.09
C SER A 295 31.20 -54.88 1.29
N LYS A 296 30.30 -55.48 2.10
CA LYS A 296 30.44 -56.60 3.07
C LYS A 296 30.72 -56.22 4.54
N THR A 297 30.11 -56.80 5.58
CA THR A 297 29.06 -57.82 5.80
C THR A 297 28.69 -57.81 7.30
N ILE A 298 27.46 -58.22 7.63
CA ILE A 298 26.88 -58.44 8.98
C ILE A 298 27.37 -59.80 9.57
N PRO A 299 27.38 -60.02 10.90
CA PRO A 299 26.39 -60.96 11.49
C PRO A 299 25.88 -60.48 12.88
N LYS A 300 24.59 -60.34 13.19
CA LYS A 300 23.52 -61.32 13.54
C LYS A 300 23.81 -62.31 14.69
N THR A 301 23.07 -62.16 15.79
CA THR A 301 22.39 -63.22 16.61
C THR A 301 21.38 -62.47 17.53
N GLN A 302 20.04 -62.45 17.35
CA GLN A 302 18.96 -63.42 17.73
C GLN A 302 19.11 -63.99 19.16
N SER A 303 18.12 -64.01 20.07
CA SER A 303 16.71 -64.50 19.97
C SER A 303 15.88 -64.09 21.24
N GLN A 304 14.65 -63.55 21.10
CA GLN A 304 13.29 -64.14 21.36
C GLN A 304 12.82 -64.33 22.84
N ASP A 305 11.86 -63.48 23.29
CA ASP A 305 10.49 -63.68 23.88
C ASP A 305 10.12 -64.90 24.78
N PRO A 306 8.94 -65.00 25.48
CA PRO A 306 7.73 -64.13 25.55
C PRO A 306 7.00 -63.97 26.95
N GLU A 307 5.94 -63.13 26.95
CA GLU A 307 4.58 -63.25 27.58
C GLU A 307 4.25 -63.08 29.10
N LYS A 308 3.20 -62.23 29.32
CA LYS A 308 1.94 -62.38 30.10
C LYS A 308 1.69 -61.71 31.49
N GLU A 309 0.56 -60.97 31.50
CA GLU A 309 -0.54 -60.81 32.49
C GLU A 309 -0.25 -60.65 34.00
N ASN A 310 -0.83 -59.62 34.65
CA ASN A 310 -2.04 -59.77 35.49
C ASN A 310 -2.55 -58.43 36.09
N GLU A 311 -3.87 -58.31 36.22
CA GLU A 311 -4.61 -57.31 37.00
C GLU A 311 -4.51 -57.54 38.52
N GLN A 312 -4.65 -56.49 39.34
CA GLN A 312 -5.71 -56.35 40.37
C GLN A 312 -5.46 -55.22 41.39
N THR A 313 -6.35 -54.22 41.33
CA THR A 313 -7.11 -53.59 42.42
C THR A 313 -6.76 -53.88 43.90
N LYS A 314 -6.60 -52.79 44.70
CA LYS A 314 -7.33 -52.62 45.97
C LYS A 314 -7.31 -51.17 46.49
N LYS A 315 -8.52 -50.65 46.72
CA LYS A 315 -8.85 -49.46 47.55
C LYS A 315 -8.63 -49.76 49.04
N MET A 316 -8.41 -48.74 49.85
CA MET A 316 -9.22 -48.49 51.05
C MET A 316 -9.02 -47.06 51.59
N ASP A 317 -10.16 -46.45 51.88
CA ASP A 317 -10.40 -45.19 52.57
C ASP A 317 -9.84 -45.18 54.01
N THR A 318 -9.71 -44.01 54.65
CA THR A 318 -10.60 -43.58 55.76
C THR A 318 -10.18 -42.19 56.28
N GLU A 319 -11.19 -41.37 56.52
CA GLU A 319 -11.23 -40.02 57.09
C GLU A 319 -10.73 -39.94 58.56
N HIS A 320 -10.28 -38.75 59.00
CA HIS A 320 -10.82 -38.12 60.21
C HIS A 320 -10.43 -36.63 60.38
N LYS A 321 -11.46 -35.82 60.68
CA LYS A 321 -11.48 -34.46 61.28
C LYS A 321 -10.66 -34.41 62.60
N THR A 322 -10.23 -33.29 63.21
CA THR A 322 -10.98 -32.10 63.67
C THR A 322 -10.05 -31.10 64.40
N SER A 323 -10.46 -29.81 64.47
CA SER A 323 -10.23 -28.76 65.52
C SER A 323 -8.79 -28.30 65.86
N ALA A 324 -8.39 -27.05 65.60
CA ALA A 324 -8.74 -25.76 66.25
C ALA A 324 -8.05 -25.53 67.62
N GLU A 325 -7.14 -24.55 67.71
CA GLU A 325 -7.17 -23.42 68.67
C GLU A 325 -5.95 -22.49 68.56
N ALA A 326 -6.15 -21.26 69.05
CA ALA A 326 -5.38 -20.04 68.83
C ALA A 326 -4.20 -19.84 69.79
N GLY A 327 -3.24 -18.99 69.39
CA GLY A 327 -2.20 -18.44 70.26
C GLY A 327 -1.43 -17.31 69.59
N THR A 328 -1.64 -16.09 70.10
CA THR A 328 -1.00 -14.81 69.74
C THR A 328 0.44 -14.68 70.25
N ALA A 329 1.36 -14.08 69.45
CA ALA A 329 2.41 -13.17 69.92
C ALA A 329 3.14 -12.50 68.74
N GLU A 330 3.49 -11.22 68.93
CA GLU A 330 4.08 -10.29 67.95
C GLU A 330 5.59 -10.48 67.73
N HIS A 331 6.03 -10.00 66.54
CA HIS A 331 7.16 -9.08 66.30
C HIS A 331 8.46 -9.59 65.61
N VAL A 332 8.77 -8.87 64.51
CA VAL A 332 10.09 -8.52 63.90
C VAL A 332 10.64 -9.40 62.74
N GLU A 333 10.54 -8.84 61.51
CA GLU A 333 11.32 -9.08 60.27
C GLU A 333 12.83 -8.80 60.46
N PRO A 334 13.81 -9.39 59.71
CA PRO A 334 13.80 -9.39 58.23
C PRO A 334 14.48 -10.56 57.45
N VAL A 335 14.01 -10.75 56.21
CA VAL A 335 14.77 -11.06 54.97
C VAL A 335 15.59 -12.38 54.87
N GLU A 336 15.11 -13.36 54.08
CA GLU A 336 15.74 -13.87 52.83
C GLU A 336 15.04 -15.14 52.28
N SER A 337 14.71 -15.09 50.99
CA SER A 337 14.60 -16.17 49.99
C SER A 337 13.98 -17.54 50.37
N SER A 338 12.77 -17.80 49.87
CA SER A 338 12.51 -19.05 49.11
C SER A 338 11.27 -18.91 48.24
N VAL A 339 11.45 -19.16 46.96
CA VAL A 339 10.42 -19.21 45.93
C VAL A 339 9.61 -20.47 46.16
N ASN A 340 8.29 -20.36 46.28
CA ASN A 340 7.40 -21.50 46.13
C ASN A 340 6.26 -21.11 45.18
N GLU A 341 6.13 -21.91 44.12
CA GLU A 341 5.14 -21.79 43.07
C GLU A 341 3.72 -22.04 43.60
N GLY A 342 2.77 -21.35 42.98
CA GLY A 342 1.35 -21.60 43.16
C GLY A 342 0.60 -20.40 43.71
N ASP A 343 0.47 -19.33 42.92
CA ASP A 343 -0.70 -18.47 43.07
C ASP A 343 -1.13 -17.88 41.71
N LEU A 344 -2.43 -17.88 41.49
CA LEU A 344 -3.09 -17.39 40.29
C LEU A 344 -2.64 -15.95 40.03
N SER A 345 -1.88 -15.74 38.95
CA SER A 345 -1.44 -14.40 38.57
C SER A 345 -2.67 -13.52 38.37
N THR A 346 -2.86 -12.57 39.28
CA THR A 346 -3.74 -11.42 39.09
C THR A 346 -3.42 -10.82 37.72
N GLN A 347 -4.33 -10.98 36.74
CA GLN A 347 -4.17 -10.47 35.38
C GLN A 347 -4.02 -8.95 35.43
N GLN A 348 -2.78 -8.48 35.39
CA GLN A 348 -2.46 -7.07 35.43
C GLN A 348 -2.80 -6.47 34.06
N LYS A 349 -3.82 -5.61 34.04
CA LYS A 349 -4.22 -4.87 32.84
C LYS A 349 -3.02 -4.07 32.32
N LEU A 350 -2.72 -4.23 31.04
CA LEU A 350 -1.58 -3.59 30.38
C LEU A 350 -1.78 -2.07 30.24
N CYS A 351 -3.02 -1.64 30.02
CA CYS A 351 -3.36 -0.24 29.82
C CYS A 351 -4.82 0.02 30.22
N GLU A 352 -5.29 1.26 30.02
CA GLU A 352 -6.70 1.60 30.21
C GLU A 352 -7.61 0.69 29.36
N GLY A 353 -8.66 0.17 29.99
CA GLY A 353 -9.58 -0.79 29.40
C GLY A 353 -9.36 -2.21 29.94
N ASP A 354 -9.17 -3.15 29.02
CA ASP A 354 -9.33 -4.59 29.22
C ASP A 354 -8.36 -5.41 28.35
N ALA A 355 -7.12 -4.93 28.20
CA ALA A 355 -6.05 -5.64 27.50
C ALA A 355 -5.00 -6.25 28.46
N ASP A 356 -4.57 -7.47 28.15
CA ASP A 356 -3.53 -8.21 28.87
C ASP A 356 -2.76 -9.18 27.94
N VAL A 357 -1.64 -9.70 28.45
CA VAL A 357 -0.82 -10.72 27.77
C VAL A 357 -0.79 -11.97 28.62
N ILE A 358 -1.17 -13.10 28.03
CA ILE A 358 -1.12 -14.43 28.63
C ILE A 358 0.04 -15.18 27.97
N LEU A 359 0.99 -15.64 28.77
CA LEU A 359 2.11 -16.46 28.33
C LEU A 359 1.75 -17.94 28.37
N ASN A 360 2.37 -18.72 27.49
CA ASN A 360 2.11 -20.16 27.36
C ASN A 360 0.61 -20.46 27.15
N ALA A 361 0.00 -19.72 26.22
CA ALA A 361 -1.45 -19.77 26.01
C ALA A 361 -1.94 -21.12 25.46
N LEU A 362 -1.06 -21.88 24.80
CA LEU A 362 -1.33 -23.21 24.26
C LEU A 362 -0.55 -24.29 25.02
N PRO A 363 -1.10 -25.52 25.14
CA PRO A 363 -0.36 -26.69 25.59
C PRO A 363 0.93 -26.88 24.78
N SER A 364 2.01 -27.31 25.44
CA SER A 364 3.34 -27.44 24.82
C SER A 364 3.32 -28.24 23.52
N GLY A 365 2.66 -29.41 23.50
CA GLY A 365 2.58 -30.25 22.31
C GLY A 365 1.90 -29.57 21.10
N LEU A 366 0.94 -28.66 21.34
CA LEU A 366 0.34 -27.86 20.25
C LEU A 366 1.27 -26.71 19.86
N ALA A 367 1.85 -26.00 20.84
CA ALA A 367 2.73 -24.85 20.60
C ALA A 367 3.98 -25.22 19.78
N ASP A 368 4.59 -26.36 20.10
CA ASP A 368 5.86 -26.83 19.50
C ASP A 368 5.71 -27.11 17.99
N GLU A 369 4.55 -27.60 17.56
CA GLU A 369 4.31 -27.98 16.16
C GLU A 369 3.48 -26.94 15.38
N ALA A 370 2.75 -26.06 16.07
CA ALA A 370 1.77 -25.16 15.45
C ALA A 370 2.38 -24.24 14.40
N PHE A 371 3.58 -23.70 14.64
CA PHE A 371 4.22 -22.79 13.68
C PHE A 371 4.46 -23.47 12.32
N GLU A 372 5.09 -24.66 12.33
CA GLU A 372 5.43 -25.37 11.11
C GLU A 372 4.20 -25.92 10.38
N LYS A 373 3.17 -26.35 11.12
CA LYS A 373 1.90 -26.80 10.54
C LYS A 373 1.17 -25.64 9.88
N LEU A 374 1.02 -24.51 10.55
CA LEU A 374 0.35 -23.33 9.99
C LEU A 374 1.06 -22.79 8.75
N GLU A 375 2.40 -22.80 8.73
CA GLU A 375 3.18 -22.39 7.55
C GLU A 375 2.80 -23.20 6.30
N LYS A 376 2.44 -24.48 6.47
CA LYS A 376 2.07 -25.41 5.38
C LYS A 376 0.56 -25.49 5.11
N GLU A 377 -0.27 -25.42 6.15
CA GLU A 377 -1.74 -25.58 6.08
C GLU A 377 -2.43 -24.32 5.55
N VAL A 378 -1.87 -23.13 5.80
CA VAL A 378 -2.50 -21.87 5.45
C VAL A 378 -2.20 -21.48 4.00
N VAL A 379 -3.26 -21.16 3.25
CA VAL A 379 -3.14 -20.64 1.88
C VAL A 379 -2.80 -19.14 1.94
N TRP A 380 -1.51 -18.83 1.95
CA TRP A 380 -1.01 -17.47 2.05
C TRP A 380 -1.32 -16.62 0.82
N GLN A 381 -1.86 -15.43 1.05
CA GLN A 381 -2.19 -14.46 0.00
C GLN A 381 -1.47 -13.14 0.24
N ARG A 382 -1.21 -12.44 -0.87
CA ARG A 382 -0.75 -11.05 -0.85
C ARG A 382 -1.99 -10.18 -0.91
N MET A 383 -2.11 -9.25 0.03
CA MET A 383 -3.23 -8.32 0.08
C MET A 383 -2.73 -6.94 -0.29
N SER A 384 -3.54 -6.18 -1.03
CA SER A 384 -3.30 -4.75 -1.26
C SER A 384 -4.40 -3.95 -0.61
N HIS A 385 -4.04 -2.83 0.02
CA HIS A 385 -4.97 -1.78 0.41
C HIS A 385 -4.86 -0.61 -0.58
N GLN A 386 -5.67 0.44 -0.41
CA GLN A 386 -5.65 1.65 -1.24
C GLN A 386 -4.27 2.35 -1.33
N GLY A 387 -3.30 1.97 -0.47
CA GLY A 387 -1.93 2.49 -0.44
C GLY A 387 -0.83 1.51 -0.86
N GLY A 388 -1.19 0.35 -1.44
CA GLY A 388 -0.25 -0.64 -1.96
C GLY A 388 -0.32 -2.02 -1.30
N GLU A 389 0.63 -2.88 -1.65
CA GLU A 389 0.73 -4.24 -1.12
C GLU A 389 1.09 -4.22 0.37
N VAL A 390 0.32 -4.93 1.18
CA VAL A 390 0.63 -5.20 2.58
C VAL A 390 1.91 -6.03 2.63
N PRO A 391 2.91 -5.64 3.44
CA PRO A 391 4.21 -6.31 3.45
C PRO A 391 4.13 -7.76 3.95
N ARG A 392 3.20 -8.08 4.87
CA ARG A 392 3.00 -9.43 5.39
C ARG A 392 2.02 -10.23 4.52
N LEU A 393 2.18 -11.54 4.50
CA LEU A 393 1.20 -12.43 3.89
C LEU A 393 0.01 -12.62 4.81
N VAL A 394 -1.18 -12.80 4.24
CA VAL A 394 -2.43 -12.92 5.01
C VAL A 394 -3.29 -14.08 4.53
N ALA A 395 -4.14 -14.58 5.41
CA ALA A 395 -5.24 -15.48 5.09
C ALA A 395 -6.41 -15.23 6.05
N VAL A 396 -7.62 -15.53 5.62
CA VAL A 396 -8.82 -15.47 6.46
C VAL A 396 -9.40 -16.87 6.55
N GLN A 397 -9.64 -17.33 7.79
CA GLN A 397 -10.35 -18.57 8.04
C GLN A 397 -11.54 -18.34 8.99
N GLY A 398 -12.56 -19.16 8.90
CA GLY A 398 -13.73 -19.06 9.77
C GLY A 398 -14.60 -20.30 9.77
N GLU A 399 -15.65 -20.25 10.59
CA GLU A 399 -16.66 -21.29 10.68
C GLU A 399 -17.63 -21.20 9.50
N VAL A 400 -17.76 -22.27 8.73
CA VAL A 400 -18.72 -22.38 7.64
C VAL A 400 -19.78 -23.39 8.06
N SER A 401 -21.02 -22.93 8.19
CA SER A 401 -22.16 -23.77 8.58
C SER A 401 -22.55 -24.74 7.46
N GLU A 402 -23.29 -25.81 7.79
CA GLU A 402 -23.75 -26.81 6.80
C GLU A 402 -24.57 -26.19 5.64
N ASP A 403 -25.33 -25.14 5.94
CA ASP A 403 -26.11 -24.39 4.95
C ASP A 403 -25.27 -23.42 4.11
N GLY A 404 -23.97 -23.31 4.38
CA GLY A 404 -23.01 -22.42 3.72
C GLY A 404 -22.98 -21.00 4.31
N THR A 405 -23.62 -20.76 5.45
CA THR A 405 -23.49 -19.49 6.18
C THR A 405 -22.05 -19.32 6.66
N MET A 406 -21.51 -18.11 6.48
CA MET A 406 -20.15 -17.77 6.94
C MET A 406 -20.11 -16.39 7.61
N PRO A 407 -19.25 -16.17 8.61
CA PRO A 407 -19.07 -14.87 9.23
C PRO A 407 -18.31 -13.92 8.30
N VAL A 408 -18.57 -12.62 8.41
CA VAL A 408 -17.85 -11.60 7.63
C VAL A 408 -17.35 -10.47 8.52
N TYR A 409 -16.06 -10.16 8.40
CA TYR A 409 -15.42 -9.03 9.05
C TYR A 409 -15.10 -7.95 8.02
N ARG A 410 -15.83 -6.83 8.06
CA ARG A 410 -15.66 -5.74 7.10
C ARG A 410 -14.75 -4.66 7.66
N HIS A 411 -13.90 -4.16 6.78
CA HIS A 411 -12.95 -3.09 7.07
C HIS A 411 -12.77 -2.23 5.81
N PRO A 412 -12.24 -0.99 5.92
CA PRO A 412 -12.21 -0.03 4.80
C PRO A 412 -11.26 -0.37 3.64
N ALA A 413 -10.77 -1.61 3.52
CA ALA A 413 -9.98 -1.98 2.35
C ALA A 413 -10.88 -2.32 1.16
N ASP A 414 -10.33 -2.20 -0.06
CA ASP A 414 -11.06 -2.41 -1.30
C ASP A 414 -11.67 -3.82 -1.41
N GLU A 415 -11.02 -4.85 -0.84
CA GLU A 415 -11.54 -6.22 -0.76
C GLU A 415 -10.80 -7.05 0.31
N SER A 416 -11.52 -7.91 1.04
CA SER A 416 -10.96 -8.88 1.98
C SER A 416 -10.65 -10.22 1.27
N PRO A 417 -9.65 -11.00 1.70
CA PRO A 417 -9.41 -12.33 1.14
C PRO A 417 -10.63 -13.23 1.36
N PRO A 418 -10.86 -14.23 0.50
CA PRO A 418 -11.96 -15.18 0.70
C PRO A 418 -11.81 -15.87 2.06
N LEU A 419 -12.94 -16.07 2.74
CA LEU A 419 -12.97 -16.84 3.97
C LEU A 419 -12.89 -18.32 3.64
N LEU A 420 -11.85 -18.98 4.14
CA LEU A 420 -11.71 -20.43 4.05
C LEU A 420 -12.17 -21.10 5.36
N PRO A 421 -12.55 -22.39 5.34
CA PRO A 421 -12.77 -23.13 6.59
C PRO A 421 -11.52 -23.14 7.47
N PHE A 422 -11.72 -23.28 8.78
CA PHE A 422 -10.60 -23.49 9.70
C PHE A 422 -9.79 -24.73 9.33
N SER A 423 -8.48 -24.56 9.21
CA SER A 423 -7.54 -25.68 9.14
C SER A 423 -7.48 -26.42 10.48
N PRO A 424 -7.06 -27.71 10.51
CA PRO A 424 -7.00 -28.49 11.74
C PRO A 424 -6.20 -27.81 12.85
N THR A 425 -5.05 -27.21 12.53
CA THR A 425 -4.22 -26.52 13.53
C THR A 425 -4.88 -25.24 14.03
N VAL A 426 -5.53 -24.47 13.15
CA VAL A 426 -6.28 -23.26 13.56
C VAL A 426 -7.47 -23.62 14.45
N GLY A 427 -8.19 -24.71 14.15
CA GLY A 427 -9.28 -25.22 14.98
C GLY A 427 -8.81 -25.62 16.39
N ALA A 428 -7.70 -26.36 16.48
CA ALA A 428 -7.12 -26.73 17.79
C ALA A 428 -6.67 -25.50 18.60
N ILE A 429 -6.06 -24.50 17.96
CA ILE A 429 -5.70 -23.24 18.62
C ILE A 429 -6.96 -22.50 19.08
N LYS A 430 -7.97 -22.36 18.20
CA LYS A 430 -9.25 -21.72 18.52
C LYS A 430 -9.85 -22.31 19.80
N ASP A 431 -9.98 -23.63 19.88
CA ASP A 431 -10.64 -24.31 20.99
C ASP A 431 -9.90 -24.09 22.32
N GLU A 432 -8.57 -23.95 22.31
CA GLU A 432 -7.80 -23.60 23.50
C GLU A 432 -7.98 -22.14 23.88
N ILE A 433 -7.95 -21.23 22.91
CA ILE A 433 -8.09 -19.80 23.14
C ILE A 433 -9.49 -19.45 23.67
N GLU A 434 -10.56 -20.12 23.19
CA GLU A 434 -11.92 -19.94 23.72
C GLU A 434 -12.01 -20.17 25.24
N LYS A 435 -11.19 -21.08 25.80
CA LYS A 435 -11.11 -21.31 27.26
C LYS A 435 -10.57 -20.09 28.01
N HIS A 436 -9.61 -19.37 27.42
CA HIS A 436 -9.05 -18.13 27.97
C HIS A 436 -10.01 -16.94 27.83
N LEU A 437 -10.90 -16.96 26.83
CA LEU A 437 -11.81 -15.85 26.54
C LEU A 437 -13.18 -15.99 27.20
N GLY A 438 -13.66 -17.22 27.42
CA GLY A 438 -15.00 -17.49 27.95
C GLY A 438 -16.13 -17.25 26.95
N HIS A 439 -15.82 -17.07 25.66
CA HIS A 439 -16.79 -16.92 24.57
C HIS A 439 -16.26 -17.58 23.30
N PRO A 440 -17.14 -17.96 22.35
CA PRO A 440 -16.72 -18.62 21.12
C PRO A 440 -16.04 -17.65 20.14
N LEU A 441 -15.32 -18.23 19.18
CA LEU A 441 -14.59 -17.57 18.10
C LEU A 441 -14.96 -18.24 16.79
N ASN A 442 -15.39 -17.47 15.78
CA ASN A 442 -15.84 -18.02 14.51
C ASN A 442 -15.07 -17.45 13.29
N HIS A 443 -14.10 -16.57 13.53
CA HIS A 443 -13.32 -15.94 12.47
C HIS A 443 -11.89 -15.67 12.93
N VAL A 444 -10.92 -15.83 12.03
CA VAL A 444 -9.51 -15.49 12.26
C VAL A 444 -8.89 -14.80 11.05
N LEU A 445 -8.15 -13.73 11.31
CA LEU A 445 -7.19 -13.17 10.36
C LEU A 445 -5.80 -13.69 10.71
N ILE A 446 -5.19 -14.44 9.79
CA ILE A 446 -3.85 -15.02 9.95
C ILE A 446 -2.87 -14.14 9.20
N GLN A 447 -1.76 -13.79 9.84
CA GLN A 447 -0.76 -12.87 9.30
C GLN A 447 0.63 -13.48 9.48
N PHE A 448 1.36 -13.63 8.38
CA PHE A 448 2.71 -14.18 8.37
C PHE A 448 3.74 -13.09 8.08
N TYR A 449 4.53 -12.79 9.10
CA TYR A 449 5.64 -11.86 9.08
C TYR A 449 6.90 -12.67 8.77
N ARG A 450 7.48 -12.43 7.59
CA ARG A 450 8.61 -13.22 7.08
C ARG A 450 9.94 -12.83 7.73
N ASP A 451 10.04 -11.61 8.22
CA ASP A 451 11.22 -11.09 8.90
C ASP A 451 10.87 -9.88 9.81
N GLY A 452 11.88 -9.13 10.24
CA GLY A 452 11.71 -7.90 11.02
C GLY A 452 11.20 -6.69 10.21
N ASN A 453 11.15 -6.77 8.88
CA ASN A 453 10.73 -5.69 7.98
C ASN A 453 9.21 -5.70 7.72
N ASP A 454 8.56 -6.84 7.88
CA ASP A 454 7.11 -6.93 7.82
C ASP A 454 6.47 -6.24 9.04
N TYR A 455 5.42 -5.46 8.82
CA TYR A 455 4.80 -4.62 9.85
C TYR A 455 3.29 -4.47 9.63
N ILE A 456 2.60 -3.98 10.66
CA ILE A 456 1.25 -3.44 10.59
C ILE A 456 1.26 -2.07 11.25
N SER A 457 0.84 -1.05 10.49
CA SER A 457 0.73 0.33 10.98
C SER A 457 -0.27 0.44 12.12
N GLU A 458 -0.23 1.57 12.82
CA GLU A 458 -1.17 1.84 13.90
C GLU A 458 -2.61 1.91 13.38
N HIS A 459 -3.50 1.15 14.01
CA HIS A 459 -4.90 1.06 13.68
C HIS A 459 -5.73 0.65 14.90
N SER A 460 -7.05 0.77 14.79
CA SER A 460 -8.01 0.04 15.63
C SER A 460 -8.77 -0.95 14.76
N ASP A 461 -9.10 -2.10 15.35
CA ASP A 461 -10.00 -3.06 14.72
C ASP A 461 -11.41 -2.47 14.61
N LYS A 462 -12.14 -2.81 13.55
CA LYS A 462 -13.47 -2.27 13.29
C LYS A 462 -14.52 -3.08 14.02
N THR A 463 -15.27 -2.44 14.92
CA THR A 463 -16.19 -3.15 15.80
C THR A 463 -17.60 -3.33 15.22
N LEU A 464 -17.84 -2.92 13.97
CA LEU A 464 -19.13 -3.09 13.29
C LEU A 464 -19.63 -4.55 13.35
N ASP A 465 -18.76 -5.49 12.96
CA ASP A 465 -19.11 -6.91 12.84
C ASP A 465 -18.69 -7.75 14.05
N ILE A 466 -17.89 -7.20 14.97
CA ILE A 466 -17.42 -7.91 16.18
C ILE A 466 -18.53 -7.89 17.24
N VAL A 467 -18.88 -9.06 17.77
CA VAL A 467 -19.93 -9.20 18.80
C VAL A 467 -19.58 -8.35 20.02
N LYS A 468 -20.54 -7.52 20.46
CA LYS A 468 -20.38 -6.65 21.63
C LYS A 468 -20.02 -7.48 22.88
N GLY A 469 -19.02 -7.00 23.63
CA GLY A 469 -18.55 -7.67 24.85
C GLY A 469 -17.59 -8.83 24.63
N SER A 470 -17.27 -9.17 23.37
CA SER A 470 -16.22 -10.16 23.04
C SER A 470 -14.83 -9.54 23.02
N TYR A 471 -13.80 -10.39 23.06
CA TYR A 471 -12.40 -10.03 22.93
C TYR A 471 -11.88 -10.20 21.49
N ILE A 472 -10.91 -9.37 21.15
CA ILE A 472 -10.00 -9.58 20.01
C ILE A 472 -8.77 -10.31 20.56
N ALA A 473 -8.52 -11.52 20.08
CA ALA A 473 -7.49 -12.41 20.62
C ALA A 473 -6.37 -12.62 19.60
N ASN A 474 -5.18 -12.09 19.87
CA ASN A 474 -4.00 -12.23 19.01
C ASN A 474 -3.04 -13.27 19.58
N VAL A 475 -3.01 -14.47 18.97
CA VAL A 475 -2.01 -15.49 19.28
C VAL A 475 -0.74 -15.21 18.48
N SER A 476 0.41 -15.30 19.15
CA SER A 476 1.74 -15.08 18.58
C SER A 476 2.55 -16.36 18.61
N LEU A 477 2.95 -16.86 17.43
CA LEU A 477 3.81 -18.02 17.26
C LEU A 477 5.05 -17.63 16.47
N GLY A 478 6.22 -18.02 16.95
CA GLY A 478 7.49 -17.79 16.26
C GLY A 478 8.34 -16.73 16.95
N ALA A 479 9.05 -15.94 16.15
CA ALA A 479 9.90 -14.85 16.65
C ALA A 479 9.12 -13.85 17.50
N GLU A 480 9.70 -13.45 18.64
CA GLU A 480 9.15 -12.40 19.49
C GLU A 480 9.02 -11.07 18.73
N ARG A 481 7.88 -10.40 18.92
CA ARG A 481 7.63 -9.04 18.43
C ARG A 481 6.99 -8.20 19.52
N THR A 482 7.10 -6.88 19.39
CA THR A 482 6.50 -5.95 20.33
C THR A 482 5.21 -5.36 19.77
N MET A 483 4.09 -5.63 20.44
CA MET A 483 2.83 -4.91 20.25
C MET A 483 2.95 -3.52 20.88
N THR A 484 2.79 -2.47 20.08
CA THR A 484 2.80 -1.09 20.55
C THR A 484 1.37 -0.58 20.59
N LEU A 485 0.90 -0.17 21.76
CA LEU A 485 -0.36 0.55 21.92
C LEU A 485 -0.09 2.04 22.10
N ARG A 486 -0.90 2.89 21.46
CA ARG A 486 -0.84 4.35 21.61
C ARG A 486 -2.24 4.93 21.75
N THR A 487 -2.50 5.73 22.79
CA THR A 487 -3.83 6.36 22.99
C THR A 487 -4.25 7.14 21.75
N LYS A 488 -5.54 7.16 21.41
CA LYS A 488 -6.06 8.05 20.35
C LYS A 488 -5.92 9.53 20.75
N ARG A 489 -6.00 10.43 19.78
CA ARG A 489 -5.97 11.87 20.06
C ARG A 489 -7.33 12.30 20.62
N GLN A 490 -7.34 13.09 21.68
CA GLN A 490 -8.59 13.71 22.12
C GLN A 490 -8.98 14.82 21.15
N VAL A 491 -10.27 14.91 20.84
CA VAL A 491 -10.83 15.96 20.00
C VAL A 491 -10.75 17.28 20.77
N LYS A 492 -10.22 18.32 20.13
CA LYS A 492 -10.12 19.67 20.71
C LYS A 492 -11.55 20.25 20.78
N ASP A 493 -12.05 20.54 21.98
CA ASP A 493 -13.36 21.16 22.13
C ASP A 493 -13.43 22.53 21.42
N SER A 494 -14.61 22.84 20.88
CA SER A 494 -14.95 24.07 20.13
C SER A 494 -14.79 25.40 20.91
N THR A 495 -14.27 25.37 22.13
CA THR A 495 -14.09 26.54 22.99
C THR A 495 -12.67 27.10 23.01
N GLY A 496 -11.72 26.47 22.30
CA GLY A 496 -10.36 27.02 22.13
C GLY A 496 -9.53 27.09 23.42
N VAL A 497 -10.00 26.51 24.52
CA VAL A 497 -9.21 26.36 25.74
C VAL A 497 -8.37 25.10 25.59
N VAL A 498 -7.06 25.29 25.44
CA VAL A 498 -6.07 24.21 25.48
C VAL A 498 -6.02 23.70 26.92
N SER A 499 -6.79 22.64 27.21
CA SER A 499 -6.42 21.76 28.31
C SER A 499 -5.09 21.10 27.92
N ASP A 500 -4.14 21.19 28.83
CA ASP A 500 -2.74 20.74 28.77
C ASP A 500 -2.45 19.60 27.77
N ASP A 501 -1.41 19.78 26.95
CA ASP A 501 -0.86 18.84 25.97
C ASP A 501 -0.51 17.48 26.62
N GLY A 502 -1.51 16.65 26.86
CA GLY A 502 -1.34 15.29 27.32
C GLY A 502 -0.61 14.49 26.24
N LYS A 503 0.72 14.39 26.34
CA LYS A 503 1.54 13.48 25.51
C LYS A 503 0.83 12.13 25.40
N ARG A 504 0.53 11.71 24.17
CA ARG A 504 -0.13 10.41 23.91
C ARG A 504 0.62 9.31 24.65
N LYS A 505 -0.09 8.52 25.45
CA LYS A 505 0.53 7.42 26.21
C LYS A 505 0.88 6.30 25.25
N ILE A 506 2.04 5.68 25.46
CA ILE A 506 2.53 4.55 24.66
C ILE A 506 2.79 3.40 25.61
N GLU A 507 2.14 2.27 25.37
CA GLU A 507 2.38 1.02 26.07
C GLU A 507 2.97 -0.01 25.11
N ARG A 508 3.81 -0.90 25.62
CA ARG A 508 4.48 -1.93 24.81
C ARG A 508 4.37 -3.28 25.48
N ALA A 509 3.86 -4.26 24.74
CA ALA A 509 3.79 -5.65 25.15
C ALA A 509 4.70 -6.50 24.27
N LYS A 510 5.59 -7.27 24.89
CA LYS A 510 6.35 -8.33 24.21
C LYS A 510 5.42 -9.51 23.95
N LEU A 511 5.46 -10.04 22.74
CA LEU A 511 4.69 -11.19 22.29
C LEU A 511 5.64 -12.33 21.91
N PRO A 512 6.17 -13.08 22.90
CA PRO A 512 7.01 -14.24 22.63
C PRO A 512 6.23 -15.35 21.92
N HIS A 513 6.94 -16.39 21.48
CA HIS A 513 6.31 -17.62 21.02
C HIS A 513 5.33 -18.15 22.09
N ASN A 514 4.17 -18.64 21.64
CA ASN A 514 3.11 -19.15 22.50
C ASN A 514 2.55 -18.11 23.48
N SER A 515 2.30 -16.89 23.01
CA SER A 515 1.61 -15.85 23.79
C SER A 515 0.26 -15.47 23.17
N LEU A 516 -0.68 -15.08 24.02
CA LEU A 516 -1.98 -14.52 23.66
C LEU A 516 -2.03 -13.06 24.14
N PHE A 517 -2.14 -12.12 23.22
CA PHE A 517 -2.56 -10.75 23.53
C PHE A 517 -4.08 -10.67 23.41
N ARG A 518 -4.76 -10.55 24.54
CA ARG A 518 -6.21 -10.45 24.62
C ARG A 518 -6.57 -8.99 24.83
N MET A 519 -7.43 -8.46 23.96
CA MET A 519 -7.82 -7.05 23.97
C MET A 519 -9.32 -6.94 23.85
N GLY A 520 -9.98 -6.35 24.85
CA GLY A 520 -11.40 -6.08 24.74
C GLY A 520 -11.71 -4.79 23.97
N LEU A 521 -13.00 -4.58 23.73
CA LEU A 521 -13.46 -3.46 22.89
C LEU A 521 -13.21 -2.09 23.55
N GLN A 522 -13.09 -2.04 24.89
CA GLN A 522 -12.79 -0.79 25.61
C GLN A 522 -11.37 -0.32 25.31
N THR A 523 -10.38 -1.23 25.34
CA THR A 523 -9.02 -0.86 24.91
C THR A 523 -8.98 -0.51 23.43
N ASN A 524 -9.63 -1.28 22.54
CA ASN A 524 -9.65 -0.99 21.10
C ASN A 524 -10.27 0.38 20.77
N MET A 525 -11.25 0.83 21.56
CA MET A 525 -11.88 2.14 21.43
C MET A 525 -10.92 3.28 21.80
N LYS A 526 -10.07 3.10 22.81
CA LYS A 526 -9.20 4.17 23.33
C LYS A 526 -7.78 4.17 22.76
N TRP A 527 -7.32 3.04 22.25
CA TRP A 527 -5.94 2.82 21.83
C TRP A 527 -5.86 2.36 20.37
N LEU A 528 -4.85 2.88 19.66
CA LEU A 528 -4.36 2.31 18.41
C LEU A 528 -3.31 1.25 18.75
N HIS A 529 -3.17 0.22 17.92
CA HIS A 529 -2.18 -0.84 18.09
C HIS A 529 -1.39 -1.12 16.80
N ALA A 530 -0.14 -1.55 16.94
CA ALA A 530 0.78 -1.82 15.82
C ALA A 530 1.84 -2.87 16.15
N ILE A 531 2.35 -3.53 15.10
CA ILE A 531 3.63 -4.25 15.11
C ILE A 531 4.55 -3.48 14.16
N ARG A 532 5.57 -2.83 14.72
CA ARG A 532 6.51 -1.98 13.96
C ARG A 532 7.65 -2.81 13.36
N ARG A 533 8.26 -2.27 12.31
CA ARG A 533 9.50 -2.81 11.76
C ARG A 533 10.60 -2.82 12.82
N ASP A 534 11.30 -3.95 12.97
CA ASP A 534 12.49 -4.07 13.79
C ASP A 534 13.73 -3.96 12.91
N LYS A 535 14.38 -2.80 12.95
CA LYS A 535 15.56 -2.46 12.13
C LYS A 535 16.89 -2.71 12.86
N ARG A 536 16.88 -3.22 14.08
CA ARG A 536 18.11 -3.55 14.82
C ARG A 536 18.87 -4.64 14.08
N ALA A 537 20.19 -4.61 14.16
CA ALA A 537 21.01 -5.70 13.63
C ALA A 537 20.76 -7.00 14.41
N ASP A 538 20.94 -8.16 13.79
CA ASP A 538 20.65 -9.46 14.44
C ASP A 538 21.43 -9.66 15.74
N ARG A 539 22.66 -9.13 15.82
CA ARG A 539 23.49 -9.15 17.05
C ARG A 539 22.88 -8.39 18.24
N GLU A 540 21.92 -7.49 18.00
CA GLU A 540 21.23 -6.67 19.00
C GLU A 540 19.85 -7.24 19.38
N ARG A 541 19.51 -8.40 18.81
CA ARG A 541 18.25 -9.11 19.07
C ARG A 541 18.49 -10.29 20.00
N SER A 542 17.52 -10.52 20.87
CA SER A 542 17.51 -11.68 21.78
C SER A 542 17.28 -12.99 21.00
N PRO A 543 17.64 -14.15 21.58
CA PRO A 543 17.35 -15.45 20.96
C PRO A 543 15.87 -15.65 20.62
N ALA A 544 14.95 -15.14 21.46
CA ALA A 544 13.52 -15.20 21.21
C ALA A 544 13.09 -14.38 19.98
N GLU A 545 13.72 -13.23 19.73
CA GLU A 545 13.46 -12.37 18.57
C GLU A 545 14.06 -12.93 17.27
N LEU A 546 15.07 -13.81 17.37
CA LEU A 546 15.72 -14.50 16.25
C LEU A 546 15.15 -15.90 15.97
N ALA A 547 14.32 -16.43 16.87
CA ALA A 547 13.70 -17.74 16.73
C ALA A 547 12.97 -17.87 15.38
N TYR A 548 12.88 -19.10 14.84
CA TYR A 548 12.22 -19.38 13.56
C TYR A 548 12.78 -18.55 12.38
N SER A 549 14.07 -18.21 12.42
CA SER A 549 14.72 -17.34 11.43
C SER A 549 14.10 -15.94 11.38
N GLY A 550 13.63 -15.44 12.52
CA GLY A 550 12.96 -14.14 12.63
C GLY A 550 11.53 -14.12 12.09
N ARG A 551 10.97 -15.26 11.68
CA ARG A 551 9.59 -15.37 11.18
C ARG A 551 8.58 -15.47 12.32
N ARG A 552 7.39 -14.89 12.10
CA ARG A 552 6.27 -14.92 13.07
C ARG A 552 4.94 -15.12 12.37
N ILE A 553 4.12 -16.02 12.90
CA ILE A 553 2.71 -16.17 12.52
C ILE A 553 1.85 -15.58 13.64
N SER A 554 0.86 -14.78 13.24
CA SER A 554 -0.08 -14.14 14.15
C SER A 554 -1.51 -14.52 13.77
N LEU A 555 -2.27 -15.04 14.73
CA LEU A 555 -3.68 -15.39 14.54
C LEU A 555 -4.53 -14.40 15.34
N THR A 556 -5.24 -13.51 14.66
CA THR A 556 -6.19 -12.58 15.29
C THR A 556 -7.60 -13.14 15.20
N PHE A 557 -8.03 -13.83 16.26
CA PHE A 557 -9.37 -14.38 16.39
C PHE A 557 -10.38 -13.32 16.83
N ARG A 558 -11.60 -13.43 16.32
CA ARG A 558 -12.74 -12.56 16.64
C ARG A 558 -14.02 -13.40 16.72
N GLN A 559 -14.96 -12.94 17.54
CA GLN A 559 -16.34 -13.40 17.47
C GLN A 559 -17.12 -12.44 16.58
N ILE A 560 -17.56 -12.92 15.42
CA ILE A 560 -18.25 -12.12 14.42
C ILE A 560 -19.75 -12.38 14.48
N GLY A 561 -20.54 -11.30 14.50
CA GLY A 561 -21.99 -11.30 14.59
C GLY A 561 -22.71 -10.97 13.28
N THR A 562 -21.97 -10.81 12.18
CA THR A 562 -22.50 -10.53 10.84
C THR A 562 -22.16 -11.67 9.89
N PHE A 563 -23.10 -12.06 9.05
CA PHE A 563 -23.04 -13.29 8.27
C PHE A 563 -23.44 -13.08 6.82
N LEU A 564 -22.85 -13.88 5.94
CA LEU A 564 -23.18 -13.99 4.53
C LEU A 564 -23.86 -15.33 4.25
N GLY A 565 -24.74 -15.33 3.25
CA GLY A 565 -25.29 -16.56 2.69
C GLY A 565 -24.25 -17.30 1.84
N ARG A 566 -24.51 -18.57 1.52
CA ARG A 566 -23.63 -19.43 0.69
C ARG A 566 -23.20 -18.80 -0.62
N GLU A 567 -24.09 -18.07 -1.28
CA GLU A 567 -23.84 -17.41 -2.56
C GLU A 567 -23.26 -16.00 -2.41
N GLU A 568 -23.02 -15.53 -1.17
CA GLU A 568 -22.58 -14.17 -0.88
C GLU A 568 -23.48 -13.08 -1.50
N THR A 569 -24.78 -13.37 -1.66
CA THR A 569 -25.76 -12.44 -2.23
C THR A 569 -26.57 -11.69 -1.18
N ILE A 570 -26.64 -12.24 0.03
CA ILE A 570 -27.39 -11.69 1.16
C ILE A 570 -26.52 -11.57 2.40
N ILE A 571 -26.82 -10.56 3.23
CA ILE A 571 -26.12 -10.26 4.47
C ILE A 571 -27.13 -10.03 5.61
N TRP A 572 -26.76 -10.48 6.82
CA TRP A 572 -27.53 -10.23 8.04
C TRP A 572 -26.65 -10.25 9.28
N GLY A 573 -27.21 -9.86 10.43
CA GLY A 573 -26.56 -9.90 11.73
C GLY A 573 -26.31 -8.51 12.31
N GLN A 574 -25.41 -8.43 13.30
CA GLN A 574 -25.19 -7.22 14.09
C GLN A 574 -24.88 -6.00 13.22
N GLY A 575 -23.92 -6.14 12.31
CA GLY A 575 -23.43 -5.07 11.45
C GLY A 575 -24.25 -4.86 10.19
N ALA A 576 -25.25 -5.70 9.90
CA ALA A 576 -26.13 -5.56 8.74
C ALA A 576 -27.40 -4.79 9.11
N THR A 577 -28.15 -4.28 8.14
CA THR A 577 -29.45 -3.65 8.45
C THR A 577 -30.44 -4.69 8.96
N GLY A 578 -30.48 -5.85 8.29
CA GLY A 578 -31.20 -7.04 8.71
C GLY A 578 -30.50 -7.78 9.84
N LYS A 579 -31.12 -7.88 11.02
CA LYS A 579 -30.44 -8.48 12.20
C LYS A 579 -30.53 -10.00 12.25
N THR A 580 -31.43 -10.61 11.49
CA THR A 580 -31.62 -12.06 11.42
C THR A 580 -31.61 -12.53 9.97
N ARG A 581 -31.43 -13.83 9.75
CA ARG A 581 -31.49 -14.42 8.40
C ARG A 581 -32.85 -14.24 7.73
N ALA A 582 -33.94 -14.27 8.50
CA ALA A 582 -35.30 -14.04 7.97
C ALA A 582 -35.50 -12.59 7.48
N THR A 583 -34.72 -11.65 8.02
CA THR A 583 -34.70 -10.24 7.64
C THR A 583 -33.46 -9.91 6.82
N ALA A 584 -32.81 -10.89 6.18
CA ALA A 584 -31.59 -10.65 5.42
C ALA A 584 -31.86 -9.75 4.21
N HIS A 585 -30.90 -8.90 3.89
CA HIS A 585 -30.97 -7.99 2.76
C HIS A 585 -29.96 -8.38 1.69
N ALA A 586 -30.22 -8.01 0.45
CA ALA A 586 -29.27 -8.16 -0.64
C ALA A 586 -28.05 -7.26 -0.42
N ILE A 587 -26.87 -7.77 -0.77
CA ILE A 587 -25.63 -7.02 -0.64
C ILE A 587 -25.58 -5.87 -1.63
N ASN A 588 -25.13 -4.71 -1.16
CA ASN A 588 -24.93 -3.51 -1.98
C ASN A 588 -23.43 -3.23 -2.18
N ASN A 589 -22.87 -3.66 -3.32
CA ASN A 589 -21.45 -3.46 -3.64
C ASN A 589 -21.19 -2.18 -4.45
N GLY A 590 -20.05 -1.55 -4.21
CA GLY A 590 -19.56 -0.37 -4.94
C GLY A 590 -19.69 0.94 -4.17
N GLN A 591 -19.44 2.05 -4.86
CA GLN A 591 -19.52 3.40 -4.29
C GLN A 591 -20.97 3.86 -4.15
N SER A 592 -21.65 3.32 -3.14
CA SER A 592 -23.00 3.73 -2.75
C SER A 592 -22.97 4.78 -1.63
N PRO A 593 -24.05 5.55 -1.41
CA PRO A 593 -24.17 6.45 -0.26
C PRO A 593 -23.95 5.72 1.08
N ASP A 594 -24.34 4.45 1.17
CA ASP A 594 -24.14 3.65 2.37
C ASP A 594 -22.69 3.20 2.53
N ALA A 595 -21.96 2.96 1.43
CA ALA A 595 -20.52 2.71 1.46
C ALA A 595 -19.76 3.94 1.97
N VAL A 596 -20.15 5.15 1.54
CA VAL A 596 -19.58 6.41 2.04
C VAL A 596 -19.83 6.57 3.53
N LYS A 597 -21.07 6.36 4.01
CA LYS A 597 -21.39 6.43 5.45
C LYS A 597 -20.61 5.39 6.26
N MET A 598 -20.45 4.18 5.72
CA MET A 598 -19.69 3.11 6.36
C MET A 598 -18.21 3.49 6.51
N ILE A 599 -17.59 4.07 5.48
CA ILE A 599 -16.22 4.58 5.52
C ILE A 599 -16.09 5.73 6.53
N GLN A 600 -17.05 6.67 6.54
CA GLN A 600 -17.07 7.76 7.52
C GLN A 600 -17.15 7.21 8.95
N ALA A 601 -18.01 6.23 9.21
CA ALA A 601 -18.13 5.59 10.51
C ALA A 601 -16.83 4.86 10.91
N PHE A 602 -16.18 4.15 9.98
CA PHE A 602 -14.85 3.57 10.20
C PHE A 602 -13.80 4.64 10.51
N GLY A 603 -13.84 5.78 9.83
CA GLY A 603 -12.96 6.92 10.08
C GLY A 603 -13.15 7.47 11.50
N MET A 604 -14.40 7.72 11.89
CA MET A 604 -14.76 8.20 13.24
C MET A 604 -14.28 7.25 14.33
N GLU A 605 -14.44 5.94 14.15
CA GLU A 605 -13.97 4.94 15.11
C GLU A 605 -12.44 4.98 15.31
N ASN A 606 -11.66 5.33 14.29
CA ASN A 606 -10.20 5.44 14.44
C ASN A 606 -9.76 6.69 15.21
N HIS A 607 -10.54 7.77 15.14
CA HIS A 607 -10.15 9.07 15.68
C HIS A 607 -10.74 9.34 17.07
N SER A 608 -11.97 8.88 17.33
CA SER A 608 -12.64 9.11 18.62
C SER A 608 -12.19 8.11 19.68
N SER A 609 -11.87 8.62 20.88
CA SER A 609 -11.68 7.82 22.10
C SER A 609 -12.99 7.40 22.78
N ASP A 610 -14.10 8.04 22.38
CA ASP A 610 -15.45 7.88 22.95
C ASP A 610 -16.43 7.65 21.80
N PHE A 611 -16.21 6.57 21.05
CA PHE A 611 -16.97 6.26 19.85
C PHE A 611 -18.39 5.77 20.19
N ASP A 612 -19.42 6.50 19.76
CA ASP A 612 -20.81 6.07 19.91
C ASP A 612 -21.16 5.02 18.85
N TRP A 613 -20.94 3.76 19.23
CA TRP A 613 -21.24 2.61 18.38
C TRP A 613 -22.71 2.61 17.93
N GLN A 614 -23.66 3.00 18.79
CA GLN A 614 -25.08 2.92 18.46
C GLN A 614 -25.48 3.97 17.42
N ALA A 615 -24.96 5.19 17.54
CA ALA A 615 -25.20 6.25 16.56
C ALA A 615 -24.59 5.95 15.19
N HIS A 616 -23.40 5.34 15.15
CA HIS A 616 -22.67 5.12 13.89
C HIS A 616 -22.92 3.75 13.25
N TYR A 617 -23.03 2.69 14.03
CA TYR A 617 -23.16 1.30 13.57
C TYR A 617 -24.51 0.65 13.89
N GLY A 618 -25.30 1.22 14.80
CA GLY A 618 -26.56 0.61 15.26
C GLY A 618 -27.54 0.29 14.13
N GLY A 619 -27.64 1.16 13.13
CA GLY A 619 -28.46 0.95 11.94
C GLY A 619 -27.98 -0.19 11.03
N GLY A 620 -26.69 -0.52 11.06
CA GLY A 620 -26.05 -1.49 10.18
C GLY A 620 -25.83 -1.00 8.75
N PHE A 621 -25.12 -1.81 7.98
CA PHE A 621 -24.79 -1.58 6.56
C PHE A 621 -24.91 -2.89 5.80
N ASP A 622 -25.48 -2.87 4.59
CA ASP A 622 -25.52 -4.04 3.71
C ASP A 622 -24.42 -4.02 2.64
N VAL A 623 -23.42 -3.15 2.83
CA VAL A 623 -22.25 -3.03 1.97
C VAL A 623 -21.21 -4.08 2.35
N LEU A 624 -20.74 -4.85 1.36
CA LEU A 624 -19.66 -5.83 1.54
C LEU A 624 -18.34 -5.32 0.94
N HIS A 625 -18.38 -4.87 -0.33
CA HIS A 625 -17.22 -4.33 -1.03
C HIS A 625 -17.43 -2.85 -1.39
N ILE A 626 -16.44 -2.03 -1.04
CA ILE A 626 -16.45 -0.58 -1.30
C ILE A 626 -16.10 -0.28 -2.77
N SER A 627 -15.31 -1.14 -3.42
CA SER A 627 -14.96 -1.05 -4.84
C SER A 627 -15.62 -2.17 -5.64
N ASN A 628 -16.23 -1.83 -6.78
CA ASN A 628 -16.85 -2.79 -7.70
C ASN A 628 -16.14 -2.81 -9.07
N SER A 629 -14.87 -2.39 -9.16
CA SER A 629 -14.13 -2.43 -10.42
C SER A 629 -13.67 -3.87 -10.72
N PRO A 630 -13.77 -4.34 -11.98
CA PRO A 630 -13.13 -5.58 -12.42
C PRO A 630 -11.64 -5.63 -12.04
N ARG A 631 -11.09 -6.81 -11.82
CA ARG A 631 -9.67 -6.99 -11.48
C ARG A 631 -8.88 -7.54 -12.64
N PHE A 632 -7.73 -6.92 -12.91
CA PHE A 632 -6.75 -7.43 -13.86
C PHE A 632 -5.46 -7.84 -13.14
N PHE A 633 -5.11 -9.12 -13.28
CA PHE A 633 -3.92 -9.75 -12.73
C PHE A 633 -2.88 -9.87 -13.85
N ALA A 634 -1.93 -8.94 -13.85
CA ALA A 634 -0.88 -8.87 -14.86
C ALA A 634 0.12 -10.03 -14.73
N SER A 635 0.68 -10.45 -15.87
CA SER A 635 1.77 -11.41 -15.96
C SER A 635 3.14 -10.74 -15.92
N ALA A 636 4.22 -11.53 -15.97
CA ALA A 636 5.58 -10.99 -16.17
C ALA A 636 5.84 -10.49 -17.60
N ASP A 637 4.98 -10.81 -18.57
CA ASP A 637 5.16 -10.44 -19.97
C ASP A 637 4.50 -9.07 -20.27
N PRO A 638 5.30 -8.03 -20.59
CA PRO A 638 4.77 -6.68 -20.81
C PRO A 638 3.88 -6.58 -22.05
N VAL A 639 4.14 -7.37 -23.10
CA VAL A 639 3.35 -7.35 -24.35
C VAL A 639 1.98 -7.97 -24.11
N VAL A 640 1.91 -9.05 -23.32
CA VAL A 640 0.65 -9.68 -22.89
C VAL A 640 -0.16 -8.75 -21.98
N ASN A 641 0.50 -8.02 -21.09
CA ASN A 641 -0.22 -7.08 -20.23
C ASN A 641 -0.78 -5.92 -21.05
N MET A 642 0.02 -5.38 -21.96
CA MET A 642 -0.31 -4.21 -22.76
C MET A 642 -1.50 -4.45 -23.68
N ARG A 643 -1.62 -5.60 -24.35
CA ARG A 643 -2.80 -5.89 -25.19
C ARG A 643 -4.11 -5.85 -24.39
N ILE A 644 -4.10 -6.33 -23.15
CA ILE A 644 -5.30 -6.38 -22.30
C ILE A 644 -5.61 -4.97 -21.78
N VAL A 645 -4.60 -4.25 -21.31
CA VAL A 645 -4.76 -2.87 -20.84
C VAL A 645 -5.28 -1.96 -21.96
N LEU A 646 -4.82 -2.13 -23.20
CA LEU A 646 -5.35 -1.40 -24.35
C LEU A 646 -6.83 -1.71 -24.62
N MET A 647 -7.23 -2.97 -24.54
CA MET A 647 -8.65 -3.35 -24.70
C MET A 647 -9.52 -2.80 -23.58
N LEU A 648 -9.03 -2.86 -22.33
CA LEU A 648 -9.75 -2.29 -21.18
C LEU A 648 -9.91 -0.77 -21.34
N ALA A 649 -8.86 -0.06 -21.79
CA ALA A 649 -8.91 1.37 -22.07
C ALA A 649 -9.88 1.71 -23.21
N GLU A 650 -9.81 0.99 -24.34
CA GLU A 650 -10.71 1.20 -25.48
C GLU A 650 -12.19 1.01 -25.09
N PHE A 651 -12.47 -0.01 -24.28
CA PHE A 651 -13.84 -0.30 -23.84
C PHE A 651 -14.29 0.53 -22.63
N GLY A 652 -13.47 1.47 -22.14
CA GLY A 652 -13.80 2.33 -21.01
C GLY A 652 -13.93 1.59 -19.67
N ILE A 653 -13.26 0.44 -19.52
CA ILE A 653 -13.33 -0.41 -18.33
C ILE A 653 -12.25 0.01 -17.35
N GLN A 654 -12.66 0.69 -16.27
CA GLN A 654 -11.79 0.90 -15.12
C GLN A 654 -11.57 -0.41 -14.37
N PHE A 655 -10.34 -0.70 -13.96
CA PHE A 655 -10.01 -1.94 -13.29
C PHE A 655 -9.05 -1.74 -12.12
N ALA A 656 -9.15 -2.61 -11.11
CA ALA A 656 -8.20 -2.71 -10.02
C ALA A 656 -7.06 -3.69 -10.38
N LYS A 657 -5.82 -3.37 -10.01
CA LYS A 657 -4.69 -4.28 -10.20
C LYS A 657 -4.75 -5.44 -9.19
N GLY A 658 -4.72 -6.67 -9.69
CA GLY A 658 -4.56 -7.88 -8.89
C GLY A 658 -3.10 -8.32 -8.81
N SER A 659 -2.71 -8.96 -7.70
CA SER A 659 -1.39 -9.55 -7.52
C SER A 659 -1.47 -11.08 -7.65
N MET A 660 -0.69 -11.66 -8.55
CA MET A 660 -0.52 -13.11 -8.64
C MET A 660 0.60 -13.51 -7.66
N ALA A 661 0.40 -14.57 -6.87
CA ALA A 661 1.52 -15.21 -6.20
C ALA A 661 2.49 -15.70 -7.29
N SER A 662 3.75 -15.26 -7.25
CA SER A 662 4.77 -15.70 -8.20
C SER A 662 4.88 -17.23 -8.14
N GLY A 663 4.76 -17.90 -9.29
CA GLY A 663 4.76 -19.37 -9.43
C GLY A 663 6.05 -20.10 -9.07
N ASN A 664 6.93 -19.50 -8.24
CA ASN A 664 8.08 -20.19 -7.67
C ASN A 664 7.76 -20.94 -6.36
N ASP A 665 6.56 -20.76 -5.80
CA ASP A 665 6.16 -21.34 -4.50
C ASP A 665 5.05 -22.40 -4.64
N LEU A 666 5.11 -23.25 -5.68
CA LEU A 666 4.39 -24.53 -5.67
C LEU A 666 5.29 -25.59 -5.01
N PRO A 667 4.79 -26.38 -4.04
CA PRO A 667 5.57 -27.45 -3.46
C PRO A 667 5.95 -28.44 -4.56
N SER A 668 7.24 -28.82 -4.59
CA SER A 668 7.77 -29.85 -5.47
C SER A 668 7.05 -31.18 -5.21
N GLY A 669 5.94 -31.41 -5.91
CA GLY A 669 5.12 -32.62 -5.82
C GLY A 669 4.59 -32.98 -7.19
N ASN A 670 5.13 -34.08 -7.75
CA ASN A 670 4.77 -34.71 -9.02
C ASN A 670 4.88 -33.85 -10.29
N GLN A 671 6.13 -33.70 -10.75
CA GLN A 671 6.43 -33.48 -12.16
C GLN A 671 6.07 -34.74 -12.96
N SER A 672 4.80 -34.88 -13.35
CA SER A 672 4.41 -35.84 -14.38
C SER A 672 3.57 -35.22 -15.50
N ASN A 673 3.31 -33.90 -15.47
CA ASN A 673 2.78 -33.17 -16.60
C ASN A 673 3.57 -31.87 -16.79
N PRO A 674 4.22 -31.64 -17.95
CA PRO A 674 4.81 -30.33 -18.24
C PRO A 674 3.70 -29.28 -18.23
N PRO A 675 3.94 -28.06 -17.69
CA PRO A 675 2.97 -26.98 -17.79
C PRO A 675 2.70 -26.74 -19.27
N ALA A 676 1.43 -26.74 -19.65
CA ALA A 676 1.05 -26.53 -21.04
C ALA A 676 1.70 -25.23 -21.55
N PHE A 677 2.31 -25.30 -22.73
CA PHE A 677 3.02 -24.23 -23.44
C PHE A 677 2.21 -22.92 -23.65
N TRP A 678 0.97 -22.85 -23.15
CA TRP A 678 -0.10 -21.91 -23.48
C TRP A 678 -0.56 -21.04 -22.30
N SER A 679 -0.09 -21.28 -21.07
CA SER A 679 -0.59 -20.55 -19.90
C SER A 679 0.42 -19.52 -19.39
N THR A 680 0.45 -18.34 -20.01
CA THR A 680 0.99 -17.16 -19.33
C THR A 680 0.10 -16.90 -18.11
N PRO A 681 0.65 -16.68 -16.90
CA PRO A 681 -0.14 -16.45 -15.69
C PRO A 681 -0.77 -15.04 -15.72
N VAL A 682 -1.84 -14.88 -16.49
CA VAL A 682 -2.64 -13.66 -16.60
C VAL A 682 -4.11 -14.00 -16.34
N LYS A 683 -4.81 -13.14 -15.60
CA LYS A 683 -6.18 -13.39 -15.16
C LYS A 683 -6.99 -12.09 -15.16
N PHE A 684 -8.25 -12.15 -15.57
CA PHE A 684 -9.24 -11.09 -15.42
C PHE A 684 -10.41 -11.62 -14.58
N VAL A 685 -10.90 -10.80 -13.66
CA VAL A 685 -12.10 -11.09 -12.87
C VAL A 685 -13.07 -9.95 -13.11
N ASP A 686 -14.19 -10.27 -13.75
CA ASP A 686 -15.22 -9.30 -14.04
C ASP A 686 -16.01 -8.95 -12.76
N ASN A 687 -16.71 -7.82 -12.77
CA ASN A 687 -17.56 -7.35 -11.69
C ASN A 687 -19.04 -7.74 -11.87
N ASP A 688 -19.32 -8.71 -12.74
CA ASP A 688 -20.65 -9.30 -12.86
C ASP A 688 -21.03 -10.06 -11.58
N ALA A 689 -22.32 -10.36 -11.43
CA ALA A 689 -22.84 -11.00 -10.21
C ALA A 689 -22.18 -12.36 -9.90
N ALA A 690 -21.67 -13.08 -10.91
CA ALA A 690 -20.97 -14.35 -10.73
C ALA A 690 -19.44 -14.20 -10.57
N ARG A 691 -18.90 -12.97 -10.60
CA ARG A 691 -17.46 -12.65 -10.55
C ARG A 691 -16.66 -13.49 -11.55
N SER A 692 -17.09 -13.46 -12.81
CA SER A 692 -16.58 -14.34 -13.87
C SER A 692 -15.06 -14.25 -14.00
N VAL A 693 -14.39 -15.40 -13.91
CA VAL A 693 -12.94 -15.51 -13.98
C VAL A 693 -12.50 -15.98 -15.36
N VAL A 694 -11.64 -15.20 -16.01
CA VAL A 694 -11.05 -15.55 -17.31
C VAL A 694 -9.53 -15.61 -17.18
N GLN A 695 -8.94 -16.72 -17.60
CA GLN A 695 -7.50 -16.97 -17.52
C GLN A 695 -6.89 -17.15 -18.90
N GLY A 696 -5.69 -16.59 -19.10
CA GLY A 696 -5.00 -16.60 -20.38
C GLY A 696 -5.33 -15.37 -21.23
N ASP A 697 -4.32 -14.87 -21.94
CA ASP A 697 -4.39 -13.62 -22.68
C ASP A 697 -5.40 -13.66 -23.82
N ILE A 698 -5.39 -14.72 -24.63
CA ILE A 698 -6.34 -14.89 -25.74
C ILE A 698 -7.78 -15.01 -25.23
N ALA A 699 -7.99 -15.79 -24.16
CA ALA A 699 -9.32 -15.96 -23.58
C ALA A 699 -9.85 -14.62 -23.03
N ILE A 700 -9.00 -13.84 -22.36
CA ILE A 700 -9.35 -12.49 -21.88
C ILE A 700 -9.69 -11.58 -23.05
N MET A 701 -8.89 -11.56 -24.13
CA MET A 701 -9.19 -10.74 -25.32
C MET A 701 -10.56 -11.09 -25.92
N LEU A 702 -10.84 -12.38 -26.14
CA LEU A 702 -12.10 -12.83 -26.71
C LEU A 702 -13.29 -12.53 -25.78
N TYR A 703 -13.12 -12.72 -24.47
CA TYR A 703 -14.12 -12.36 -23.48
C TYR A 703 -14.43 -10.87 -23.51
N LEU A 704 -13.40 -10.01 -23.44
CA LEU A 704 -13.58 -8.56 -23.46
C LEU A 704 -14.25 -8.09 -24.75
N HIS A 705 -13.81 -8.61 -25.90
CA HIS A 705 -14.41 -8.31 -27.19
C HIS A 705 -15.88 -8.72 -27.25
N SER A 706 -16.22 -9.94 -26.80
CA SER A 706 -17.61 -10.42 -26.80
C SER A 706 -18.50 -9.70 -25.80
N ARG A 707 -17.97 -9.32 -24.63
CA ARG A 707 -18.75 -8.79 -23.51
C ARG A 707 -18.92 -7.27 -23.54
N TYR A 708 -17.91 -6.55 -24.01
CA TYR A 708 -17.84 -5.09 -23.96
C TYR A 708 -17.57 -4.43 -25.32
N GLY A 709 -17.26 -5.21 -26.37
CA GLY A 709 -17.02 -4.68 -27.70
C GLY A 709 -18.21 -3.87 -28.25
N HIS A 710 -17.91 -2.94 -29.14
CA HIS A 710 -18.90 -2.07 -29.80
C HIS A 710 -19.86 -2.87 -30.70
N GLY A 711 -20.96 -3.31 -30.11
CA GLY A 711 -22.01 -4.11 -30.74
C GLY A 711 -22.94 -4.66 -29.68
N ARG A 712 -23.62 -3.78 -28.92
CA ARG A 712 -24.70 -4.24 -28.05
C ARG A 712 -25.78 -4.89 -28.93
N ALA A 713 -26.10 -6.14 -28.61
CA ALA A 713 -27.28 -6.86 -29.04
C ALA A 713 -28.62 -6.15 -28.71
N THR A 714 -28.60 -4.89 -28.26
CA THR A 714 -29.80 -4.13 -27.90
C THR A 714 -30.21 -3.10 -28.95
N GLU A 715 -29.39 -2.75 -29.96
CA GLU A 715 -29.81 -1.75 -30.97
C GLU A 715 -29.30 -1.98 -32.41
N ALA A 716 -28.49 -3.00 -32.68
CA ALA A 716 -28.14 -3.40 -34.05
C ALA A 716 -28.54 -4.85 -34.30
N ASP A 717 -29.28 -5.06 -35.37
CA ASP A 717 -29.65 -6.37 -35.92
C ASP A 717 -28.42 -7.31 -35.95
N PRO A 718 -28.49 -8.54 -35.40
CA PRO A 718 -27.39 -9.52 -35.43
C PRO A 718 -26.91 -9.89 -36.86
N ALA A 719 -27.55 -9.36 -37.91
CA ALA A 719 -27.17 -9.46 -39.31
C ALA A 719 -26.00 -8.56 -39.79
N THR A 720 -25.29 -7.82 -38.92
CA THR A 720 -24.40 -6.73 -39.36
C THR A 720 -22.90 -7.04 -39.54
N GLN A 721 -22.40 -8.22 -39.13
CA GLN A 721 -21.03 -8.64 -39.48
C GLN A 721 -21.07 -9.71 -40.58
N SER A 722 -20.72 -9.32 -41.81
CA SER A 722 -20.61 -10.29 -42.91
C SER A 722 -19.59 -11.38 -42.58
N PRO A 723 -19.80 -12.64 -43.00
CA PRO A 723 -18.83 -13.72 -42.80
C PRO A 723 -17.41 -13.36 -43.27
N GLU A 724 -17.31 -12.54 -44.32
CA GLU A 724 -16.06 -11.98 -44.82
C GLU A 724 -15.33 -11.11 -43.79
N LYS A 725 -16.03 -10.22 -43.07
CA LYS A 725 -15.43 -9.38 -42.03
C LYS A 725 -14.92 -10.21 -40.86
N LEU A 726 -15.70 -11.20 -40.42
CA LEU A 726 -15.31 -12.13 -39.36
C LEU A 726 -14.11 -12.98 -39.74
N ALA A 727 -14.10 -13.54 -40.96
CA ALA A 727 -12.97 -14.32 -41.47
C ALA A 727 -11.69 -13.49 -41.47
N ARG A 728 -11.76 -12.24 -41.94
CA ARG A 728 -10.62 -11.32 -41.93
C ARG A 728 -10.15 -10.97 -40.50
N LEU A 729 -11.09 -10.64 -39.61
CA LEU A 729 -10.82 -10.29 -38.21
C LEU A 729 -10.06 -11.40 -37.49
N TYR A 730 -10.56 -12.63 -37.53
CA TYR A 730 -9.93 -13.75 -36.83
C TYR A 730 -8.64 -14.24 -37.51
N SER A 731 -8.57 -14.20 -38.85
CA SER A 731 -7.35 -14.56 -39.57
C SER A 731 -6.21 -13.60 -39.25
N GLN A 732 -6.47 -12.29 -39.24
CA GLN A 732 -5.46 -11.29 -38.87
C GLN A 732 -5.14 -11.34 -37.38
N MET A 733 -6.11 -11.61 -36.49
CA MET A 733 -5.81 -11.81 -35.07
C MET A 733 -4.83 -12.98 -34.87
N GLN A 734 -5.07 -14.12 -35.52
CA GLN A 734 -4.17 -15.28 -35.46
C GLN A 734 -2.76 -14.95 -35.99
N GLN A 735 -2.66 -14.20 -37.10
CA GLN A 735 -1.37 -13.73 -37.61
C GLN A 735 -0.66 -12.81 -36.61
N GLY A 736 -1.38 -11.90 -35.96
CA GLY A 736 -0.82 -11.01 -34.94
C GLY A 736 -0.29 -11.77 -33.72
N LEU A 737 -0.99 -12.83 -33.29
CA LEU A 737 -0.50 -13.74 -32.26
C LEU A 737 0.79 -14.46 -32.70
N ASN A 738 0.87 -14.88 -33.97
CA ASN A 738 2.08 -15.50 -34.52
C ASN A 738 3.27 -14.52 -34.60
N LEU A 739 3.02 -13.23 -34.85
CA LEU A 739 4.06 -12.19 -34.86
C LEU A 739 4.77 -12.11 -33.50
N LEU A 740 4.04 -12.20 -32.39
CA LEU A 740 4.64 -12.24 -31.05
C LEU A 740 5.50 -13.49 -30.85
N HIS A 741 5.07 -14.65 -31.35
CA HIS A 741 5.87 -15.87 -31.29
C HIS A 741 7.18 -15.72 -32.08
N ALA A 742 7.12 -15.17 -33.29
CA ALA A 742 8.30 -14.88 -34.11
C ALA A 742 9.25 -13.90 -33.40
N TRP A 743 8.72 -12.85 -32.78
CA TRP A 743 9.50 -11.87 -32.01
C TRP A 743 10.19 -12.50 -30.79
N ARG A 744 9.48 -13.36 -30.04
CA ARG A 744 10.07 -14.07 -28.88
C ARG A 744 11.15 -15.07 -29.29
N GLN A 745 10.95 -15.81 -30.37
CA GLN A 745 11.98 -16.71 -30.91
C GLN A 745 13.25 -15.93 -31.25
N LEU A 746 13.11 -14.77 -31.89
CA LEU A 746 14.23 -13.89 -32.21
C LEU A 746 15.02 -13.47 -30.96
N LYS A 747 14.33 -13.14 -29.86
CA LYS A 747 14.97 -12.77 -28.58
C LYS A 747 15.69 -13.94 -27.93
N SER A 748 15.16 -15.16 -28.07
CA SER A 748 15.78 -16.37 -27.51
C SER A 748 17.03 -16.81 -28.27
N ASP A 749 17.12 -16.53 -29.57
CA ASP A 749 18.21 -16.96 -30.43
C ASP A 749 19.49 -16.08 -30.31
N GLY A 750 19.47 -15.04 -29.46
CA GLY A 750 20.68 -14.36 -28.98
C GLY A 750 21.35 -13.34 -29.92
N ASP A 751 20.73 -12.97 -31.03
CA ASP A 751 21.32 -12.06 -32.03
C ASP A 751 20.83 -10.59 -31.88
N THR A 752 20.74 -10.08 -30.65
CA THR A 752 20.31 -8.69 -30.36
C THR A 752 21.45 -7.66 -30.42
N ASN A 753 22.69 -8.08 -30.74
CA ASN A 753 23.84 -7.18 -30.88
C ASN A 753 23.96 -6.54 -32.27
N SER A 754 23.07 -6.87 -33.22
CA SER A 754 23.05 -6.27 -34.55
C SER A 754 22.23 -4.97 -34.57
N ARG A 755 22.77 -3.88 -35.13
CA ARG A 755 22.04 -2.61 -35.36
C ARG A 755 20.95 -2.71 -36.44
N ALA A 756 20.71 -3.89 -37.01
CA ALA A 756 19.77 -4.10 -38.10
C ALA A 756 18.73 -5.15 -37.75
N LEU A 757 17.45 -4.84 -38.01
CA LEU A 757 16.35 -5.78 -37.83
C LEU A 757 16.54 -7.01 -38.75
N PRO A 758 16.51 -8.25 -38.21
CA PRO A 758 16.73 -9.46 -38.99
C PRO A 758 15.77 -9.61 -40.18
N GLY A 759 16.27 -10.15 -41.30
CA GLY A 759 15.51 -10.25 -42.56
C GLY A 759 14.18 -11.00 -42.43
N LYS A 760 14.15 -12.06 -41.62
CA LYS A 760 12.92 -12.81 -41.30
C LYS A 760 11.88 -11.91 -40.64
N MET A 761 12.29 -11.09 -39.66
CA MET A 761 11.38 -10.17 -38.99
C MET A 761 10.89 -9.05 -39.93
N LYS A 762 11.74 -8.56 -40.83
CA LYS A 762 11.32 -7.62 -41.88
C LYS A 762 10.28 -8.19 -42.83
N GLN A 763 10.40 -9.47 -43.19
CA GLN A 763 9.40 -10.17 -44.02
C GLN A 763 8.06 -10.29 -43.30
N GLU A 764 8.08 -10.63 -42.01
CA GLU A 764 6.85 -10.66 -41.18
C GLU A 764 6.19 -9.27 -41.11
N LEU A 765 6.97 -8.20 -40.91
CA LEU A 765 6.45 -6.83 -40.86
C LEU A 765 5.92 -6.33 -42.22
N ALA A 766 6.49 -6.79 -43.34
CA ALA A 766 6.05 -6.40 -44.69
C ALA A 766 4.60 -6.83 -44.99
N VAL A 767 4.16 -7.97 -44.44
CA VAL A 767 2.76 -8.43 -44.58
C VAL A 767 1.79 -7.42 -43.97
N TRP A 768 2.14 -6.86 -42.80
CA TRP A 768 1.31 -5.86 -42.12
C TRP A 768 1.32 -4.52 -42.87
N ASP A 769 2.47 -4.13 -43.43
CA ASP A 769 2.57 -2.92 -44.25
C ASP A 769 1.67 -3.00 -45.48
N GLU A 770 1.59 -4.16 -46.15
CA GLU A 770 0.69 -4.38 -47.29
C GLU A 770 -0.79 -4.20 -46.92
N TYR A 771 -1.22 -4.77 -45.78
CA TYR A 771 -2.59 -4.59 -45.29
C TYR A 771 -2.93 -3.11 -45.04
N ILE A 772 -2.01 -2.35 -44.44
CA ILE A 772 -2.23 -0.91 -44.19
C ILE A 772 -2.16 -0.10 -45.48
N ALA A 773 -1.23 -0.42 -46.39
CA ALA A 773 -1.11 0.26 -47.67
C ALA A 773 -2.40 0.11 -48.50
N ASP A 774 -3.04 -1.06 -48.47
CA ASP A 774 -4.32 -1.27 -49.13
C ASP A 774 -5.46 -0.49 -48.48
N ASN A 775 -5.49 -0.38 -47.16
CA ASN A 775 -6.47 0.48 -46.45
C ASN A 775 -6.26 1.97 -46.80
N LEU A 776 -5.01 2.44 -46.85
CA LEU A 776 -4.67 3.81 -47.24
C LEU A 776 -5.05 4.11 -48.70
N LYS A 777 -4.84 3.18 -49.63
CA LYS A 777 -5.32 3.31 -51.03
C LYS A 777 -6.85 3.47 -51.10
N GLN A 778 -7.58 2.82 -50.18
CA GLN A 778 -9.03 2.92 -50.06
C GLN A 778 -9.50 4.14 -49.24
N LYS A 779 -8.59 5.05 -48.86
CA LYS A 779 -8.85 6.23 -48.00
C LYS A 779 -9.48 5.87 -46.64
N ARG A 780 -9.21 4.68 -46.12
CA ARG A 780 -9.63 4.27 -44.78
C ARG A 780 -8.61 4.70 -43.74
N PRO A 781 -9.04 4.86 -42.47
CA PRO A 781 -8.10 5.02 -41.35
C PRO A 781 -7.07 3.87 -41.37
N PRO A 782 -5.83 4.11 -40.90
CA PRO A 782 -4.76 3.13 -41.00
C PRO A 782 -4.90 2.01 -39.95
N TYR A 783 -6.10 1.60 -39.53
CA TYR A 783 -6.29 0.43 -38.66
C TYR A 783 -6.38 -0.84 -39.50
N LEU A 784 -6.22 -2.01 -38.89
CA LEU A 784 -6.09 -3.27 -39.64
C LEU A 784 -7.39 -3.73 -40.32
N CYS A 785 -8.50 -3.79 -39.56
CA CYS A 785 -9.75 -4.38 -40.05
C CYS A 785 -10.88 -3.36 -40.29
N GLU A 786 -11.09 -2.43 -39.38
CA GLU A 786 -12.24 -1.51 -39.41
C GLU A 786 -11.80 -0.05 -39.27
N ASP A 787 -12.75 0.88 -39.23
CA ASP A 787 -12.48 2.32 -39.04
C ASP A 787 -12.15 2.66 -37.56
N LYS A 788 -11.92 1.64 -36.72
CA LYS A 788 -11.59 1.70 -35.29
C LYS A 788 -10.68 0.54 -34.91
N LEU A 789 -10.13 0.56 -33.69
CA LEU A 789 -9.32 -0.54 -33.17
C LEU A 789 -10.14 -1.82 -33.01
N THR A 790 -9.55 -2.94 -33.41
CA THR A 790 -10.15 -4.27 -33.40
C THR A 790 -9.19 -5.32 -32.81
N LEU A 791 -9.65 -6.57 -32.65
CA LEU A 791 -8.85 -7.68 -32.10
C LEU A 791 -7.43 -7.79 -32.72
N PRO A 792 -7.26 -7.72 -34.06
CA PRO A 792 -5.94 -7.66 -34.68
C PRO A 792 -5.05 -6.52 -34.19
N ASP A 793 -5.60 -5.31 -34.01
CA ASP A 793 -4.83 -4.15 -33.59
C ASP A 793 -4.25 -4.35 -32.17
N PHE A 794 -5.06 -4.89 -31.26
CA PHE A 794 -4.63 -5.24 -29.90
C PHE A 794 -3.60 -6.38 -29.87
N ALA A 795 -3.60 -7.25 -30.88
CA ALA A 795 -2.61 -8.32 -31.00
C ALA A 795 -1.27 -7.82 -31.57
N VAL A 796 -1.30 -6.92 -32.56
CA VAL A 796 -0.14 -6.50 -33.36
C VAL A 796 0.60 -5.32 -32.73
N TRP A 797 -0.13 -4.27 -32.34
CA TRP A 797 0.49 -3.01 -31.96
C TRP A 797 1.43 -3.11 -30.73
N PRO A 798 1.08 -3.85 -29.65
CA PRO A 798 2.01 -4.09 -28.53
C PRO A 798 3.32 -4.79 -28.94
N VAL A 799 3.29 -5.62 -29.98
CA VAL A 799 4.49 -6.29 -30.51
C VAL A 799 5.35 -5.27 -31.26
N LEU A 800 4.74 -4.44 -32.10
CA LEU A 800 5.44 -3.34 -32.79
C LEU A 800 6.08 -2.38 -31.79
N TYR A 801 5.37 -2.02 -30.73
CA TYR A 801 5.90 -1.19 -29.65
C TYR A 801 7.16 -1.82 -29.03
N SER A 802 7.11 -3.11 -28.68
CA SER A 802 8.29 -3.82 -28.14
C SER A 802 9.46 -3.89 -29.12
N ILE A 803 9.22 -4.01 -30.43
CA ILE A 803 10.29 -4.00 -31.45
C ILE A 803 10.89 -2.59 -31.57
N VAL A 804 10.04 -1.55 -31.57
CA VAL A 804 10.46 -0.15 -31.67
C VAL A 804 11.24 0.30 -30.45
N GLU A 805 10.89 -0.16 -29.25
CA GLU A 805 11.70 0.09 -28.04
C GLU A 805 13.12 -0.48 -28.16
N GLU A 806 13.28 -1.59 -28.87
CA GLU A 806 14.56 -2.29 -28.98
C GLU A 806 15.43 -1.79 -30.15
N TYR A 807 14.84 -1.56 -31.32
CA TYR A 807 15.57 -1.17 -32.54
C TYR A 807 15.38 0.29 -32.94
N GLY A 808 14.43 1.00 -32.33
CA GLY A 808 14.02 2.35 -32.73
C GLY A 808 13.11 2.37 -33.97
N PRO A 809 12.35 3.47 -34.16
CA PRO A 809 11.36 3.55 -35.24
C PRO A 809 12.00 3.61 -36.63
N GLU A 810 13.15 4.27 -36.78
CA GLU A 810 13.84 4.40 -38.09
C GLU A 810 14.32 3.05 -38.63
N VAL A 811 14.81 2.17 -37.75
CA VAL A 811 15.30 0.84 -38.16
C VAL A 811 14.14 -0.11 -38.38
N THR A 812 13.13 -0.06 -37.50
CA THR A 812 11.97 -0.95 -37.54
C THR A 812 11.15 -0.74 -38.82
N PHE A 813 10.90 0.51 -39.20
CA PHE A 813 10.01 0.84 -40.32
C PHE A 813 10.74 1.21 -41.63
N LYS A 814 12.03 0.87 -41.76
CA LYS A 814 12.78 1.19 -42.99
C LYS A 814 12.14 0.51 -44.22
N GLY A 815 11.48 1.30 -45.06
CA GLY A 815 10.78 0.82 -46.26
C GLY A 815 9.36 0.30 -46.00
N LEU A 816 8.78 0.60 -44.82
CA LEU A 816 7.45 0.17 -44.38
C LEU A 816 6.63 1.41 -43.94
N ASP A 817 6.35 2.30 -44.90
CA ASP A 817 5.75 3.61 -44.63
C ASP A 817 4.28 3.50 -44.17
N GLY A 818 3.55 2.49 -44.65
CA GLY A 818 2.19 2.22 -44.20
C GLY A 818 2.17 1.80 -42.74
N LEU A 819 3.02 0.85 -42.38
CA LEU A 819 3.14 0.34 -41.01
C LEU A 819 3.65 1.41 -40.04
N ARG A 820 4.55 2.29 -40.48
CA ARG A 820 4.96 3.48 -39.73
C ARG A 820 3.79 4.40 -39.43
N THR A 821 2.98 4.69 -40.46
CA THR A 821 1.80 5.54 -40.34
C THR A 821 0.80 4.94 -39.37
N TYR A 822 0.53 3.63 -39.47
CA TYR A 822 -0.29 2.90 -38.50
C TYR A 822 0.25 3.02 -37.08
N TYR A 823 1.54 2.72 -36.88
CA TYR A 823 2.16 2.72 -35.57
C TYR A 823 2.01 4.08 -34.87
N GLU A 824 2.35 5.17 -35.56
CA GLU A 824 2.24 6.52 -34.99
C GLU A 824 0.79 6.96 -34.79
N THR A 825 -0.12 6.59 -35.70
CA THR A 825 -1.55 6.91 -35.55
C THR A 825 -2.13 6.27 -34.30
N VAL A 826 -1.88 4.97 -34.10
CA VAL A 826 -2.36 4.25 -32.91
C VAL A 826 -1.66 4.77 -31.65
N ARG A 827 -0.35 5.09 -31.72
CA ARG A 827 0.40 5.66 -30.58
C ARG A 827 -0.20 6.97 -30.06
N GLN A 828 -0.78 7.78 -30.95
CA GLN A 828 -1.37 9.08 -30.63
C GLN A 828 -2.78 8.99 -30.05
N LEU A 829 -3.42 7.82 -30.07
CA LEU A 829 -4.73 7.64 -29.48
C LEU A 829 -4.68 7.85 -27.96
N ASP A 830 -5.64 8.59 -27.42
CA ASP A 830 -5.72 8.89 -25.99
C ASP A 830 -5.78 7.62 -25.14
N THR A 831 -6.46 6.58 -25.61
CA THR A 831 -6.58 5.27 -24.96
C THR A 831 -5.20 4.58 -24.86
N VAL A 832 -4.40 4.67 -25.91
CA VAL A 832 -3.05 4.10 -25.99
C VAL A 832 -2.05 4.89 -25.16
N ALA A 833 -2.11 6.22 -25.21
CA ALA A 833 -1.28 7.11 -24.40
C ALA A 833 -1.51 6.90 -22.89
N THR A 834 -2.78 6.71 -22.50
CA THR A 834 -3.19 6.40 -21.12
C THR A 834 -2.66 5.02 -20.69
N ALA A 835 -2.78 4.00 -21.54
CA ALA A 835 -2.29 2.65 -21.27
C ALA A 835 -0.76 2.58 -21.11
N LEU A 836 -0.02 3.43 -21.81
CA LEU A 836 1.44 3.55 -21.73
C LEU A 836 1.94 4.32 -20.51
N GLY A 837 1.07 4.93 -19.71
CA GLY A 837 1.46 5.76 -18.56
C GLY A 837 2.16 7.07 -18.97
N ASN A 838 1.88 7.58 -20.18
CA ASN A 838 2.50 8.80 -20.74
C ASN A 838 1.67 10.08 -20.49
N ARG A 839 0.96 10.14 -19.36
CA ARG A 839 0.35 11.39 -18.86
C ARG A 839 0.69 11.57 -17.39
#